data_AF-A0A350IHV0-F1
#
_entry.id   AF-A0A350IHV0-F1
#
_cell.length_a   1.000
_cell.length_b   1.000
_cell.length_c   1.000
_cell.angle_alpha   90.00
_cell.angle_beta   90.00
_cell.angle_gamma   90.00
#
_symmetry.space_group_name_H-M   'P 1'
#
loop_
_entity.id
_entity.type
_entity.pdbx_description
1 polymer ?
#
loop_
_entity_poly.entity_id
_entity_poly.type
_entity_poly.pdbx_seq_one_letter_code
_entity_poly.pdbx_strand_id
1 'polypeptide(L)'
;MALENNNIDNRPALRNANGEEDGDILSLTEIWAMIWNNKWWYVLSLVVCIFMAGFVIYRTAPKYTRTAKVIVDDSNENSAMKELASFTNAMSLRRNSGANVYNEMESFTSPDIMSVVVDRLGLEASYVEKQFLRSRELFTSSPIALVQTGDNHASAYSFELTKTGDSTFVIKNLRVAGEKMKYKGKIKGSFREELQTPVGKIKIVPTMHIDKWHDPIVVSWVNAKRLAKAYCKKLNVSLSGKESTVLVLSLEDTFPRRAEDILNTLIDVYNEQWVANKNRSARNTTAFINDRLVVIENELGGVEESLKQYKETHKITDIASISEAYLKESTDYSAKSFEVNNQLAIAKFIKEYLKDPQHDGALIPSNLGLDSKTVDSQITEYNQMVLTRDRYMSDSSSDNPLVGDLNNSISALKVAISRSMDNLISTLQMQVDKIEAQENDIMSRIANTSGQELQLLSIERQQKIKQELYVYLLQKREENEIASLVNVGNTRMVMSPNGDEKPGAPNKQMILLVALVLGMGIPFGVFFLINQLDNRVKNRSDVAGLQIPFLAEIPQIGQGAGLLNKLRKNMLNNANTRIVVEAGNRNGINEAFRVLRTNLDFMTNQEPGKCHKIMVTSFNPNAGKTFTIMNMAATVALKGSKVLLLDLDLRKGTLGKAMEHNKAGISAYLNGKLSDIMTEVQHIKDNLDMISVGSLPPNPAELLDSERFRKMLEELEKHYDYIFMDCPPVDLVADTAIIAKEADFTVLIIRAGLFDKRALPVVETMYQSGVYKHMALILNGVDTTTKSYGHYGYGYGYGYG
;
A
#
# COMPACT_ATOMS: atom_id res chain seq x y z
N MET A 1 51.85 -68.40 -27.48
CA MET A 1 51.03 -68.68 -26.27
C MET A 1 51.64 -67.85 -25.14
N ALA A 2 50.98 -66.74 -24.78
CA ALA A 2 50.05 -66.63 -23.64
C ALA A 2 50.85 -66.22 -22.38
N LEU A 3 50.56 -65.17 -21.59
CA LEU A 3 49.37 -64.32 -21.39
C LEU A 3 49.78 -63.02 -20.65
N GLU A 4 48.91 -62.00 -20.77
CA GLU A 4 48.53 -60.95 -19.79
C GLU A 4 49.56 -60.23 -18.90
N ASN A 5 49.55 -58.87 -18.91
CA ASN A 5 48.92 -58.12 -17.82
C ASN A 5 48.76 -56.60 -18.09
N ASN A 6 47.69 -56.06 -17.50
CA ASN A 6 47.13 -54.72 -17.61
C ASN A 6 47.58 -53.76 -16.48
N ASN A 7 47.45 -52.45 -16.76
CA ASN A 7 47.09 -51.32 -15.87
C ASN A 7 48.01 -50.88 -14.69
N ILE A 8 48.33 -49.57 -14.63
CA ILE A 8 47.92 -48.60 -13.56
C ILE A 8 48.71 -47.26 -13.65
N ASP A 9 47.96 -46.16 -13.50
CA ASP A 9 48.24 -44.77 -13.04
C ASP A 9 49.27 -43.82 -13.70
N ASN A 10 48.71 -42.76 -14.32
CA ASN A 10 48.94 -41.38 -13.83
C ASN A 10 47.86 -40.41 -14.39
N ARG A 11 46.95 -39.96 -13.53
CA ARG A 11 46.00 -38.86 -13.79
C ARG A 11 46.53 -37.55 -13.16
N PRO A 12 46.35 -36.40 -13.81
CA PRO A 12 46.07 -35.16 -13.10
C PRO A 12 44.61 -34.73 -13.29
N ALA A 13 43.99 -34.52 -12.13
CA ALA A 13 42.83 -33.71 -11.79
C ALA A 13 41.92 -33.17 -12.91
N LEU A 14 40.66 -33.61 -12.82
CA LEU A 14 39.44 -32.94 -13.28
C LEU A 14 39.53 -31.43 -13.00
N ARG A 15 39.67 -30.65 -14.07
CA ARG A 15 39.56 -29.19 -14.02
C ARG A 15 38.10 -28.84 -14.29
N ASN A 16 37.47 -28.34 -13.24
CA ASN A 16 36.08 -27.89 -13.10
C ASN A 16 35.37 -27.54 -14.40
N ALA A 17 34.29 -28.29 -14.66
CA ALA A 17 33.11 -27.79 -15.31
C ALA A 17 32.47 -26.71 -14.42
N ASN A 18 32.99 -25.49 -14.49
CA ASN A 18 32.18 -24.32 -14.23
C ASN A 18 31.63 -23.89 -15.58
N GLY A 19 30.44 -24.40 -15.91
CA GLY A 19 29.54 -23.63 -16.75
C GLY A 19 29.24 -22.36 -15.97
N GLU A 20 29.93 -21.28 -16.30
CA GLU A 20 29.36 -19.96 -16.11
C GLU A 20 28.17 -19.91 -17.08
N GLU A 21 27.00 -20.31 -16.56
CA GLU A 21 25.76 -19.66 -16.94
C GLU A 21 25.96 -18.17 -16.58
N ASP A 22 26.58 -17.42 -17.49
CA ASP A 22 26.30 -16.00 -17.65
C ASP A 22 24.82 -15.93 -18.02
N GLY A 23 23.97 -16.05 -16.99
CA GLY A 23 22.55 -15.82 -17.12
C GLY A 23 22.36 -14.46 -17.78
N ASP A 24 21.43 -14.39 -18.72
CA ASP A 24 21.00 -13.23 -19.51
C ASP A 24 20.96 -11.90 -18.72
N ILE A 25 22.13 -11.34 -18.39
CA ILE A 25 22.26 -9.97 -17.91
C ILE A 25 22.16 -9.16 -19.17
N LEU A 26 20.95 -8.67 -19.43
CA LEU A 26 20.68 -7.63 -20.43
C LEU A 26 21.84 -6.63 -20.39
N SER A 27 22.62 -6.62 -21.47
CA SER A 27 23.74 -5.72 -21.54
C SER A 27 23.21 -4.29 -21.39
N LEU A 28 23.87 -3.46 -20.57
CA LEU A 28 23.49 -2.04 -20.41
C LEU A 28 23.32 -1.34 -21.76
N THR A 29 24.08 -1.79 -22.76
CA THR A 29 24.00 -1.39 -24.16
C THR A 29 22.70 -1.77 -24.86
N GLU A 30 22.15 -2.96 -24.64
CA GLU A 30 20.86 -3.38 -25.21
C GLU A 30 19.70 -2.58 -24.63
N ILE A 31 19.72 -2.35 -23.32
CA ILE A 31 18.73 -1.52 -22.63
C ILE A 31 18.75 -0.09 -23.21
N TRP A 32 19.94 0.46 -23.42
CA TRP A 32 20.11 1.81 -23.97
C TRP A 32 19.62 1.89 -25.43
N ALA A 33 19.96 0.90 -26.26
CA ALA A 33 19.51 0.83 -27.64
C ALA A 33 17.98 0.70 -27.74
N MET A 34 17.38 -0.11 -26.88
CA MET A 34 15.93 -0.30 -26.80
C MET A 34 15.20 0.99 -26.42
N ILE A 35 15.72 1.74 -25.45
CA ILE A 35 15.17 3.04 -25.06
C ILE A 35 15.29 4.04 -26.21
N TRP A 36 16.46 4.11 -26.87
CA TRP A 36 16.72 5.09 -27.92
C TRP A 36 15.87 4.84 -29.18
N ASN A 37 15.72 3.58 -29.58
CA ASN A 37 14.93 3.22 -30.76
C ASN A 37 13.44 3.54 -30.55
N ASN A 38 12.96 3.43 -29.31
CA ASN A 38 11.56 3.63 -28.94
C ASN A 38 11.30 4.95 -28.19
N LYS A 39 12.21 5.92 -28.26
CA LYS A 39 12.17 7.18 -27.46
C LYS A 39 10.84 7.92 -27.48
N TRP A 40 10.12 7.90 -28.62
CA TRP A 40 8.82 8.57 -28.74
C TRP A 40 7.72 7.91 -27.91
N TRP A 41 7.78 6.59 -27.69
CA TRP A 41 6.87 5.88 -26.80
C TRP A 41 7.13 6.19 -25.32
N TYR A 42 8.40 6.35 -24.94
CA TYR A 42 8.76 6.83 -23.61
C TYR A 42 8.27 8.25 -23.37
N VAL A 43 8.46 9.15 -24.33
CA VAL A 43 7.95 10.53 -24.25
C VAL A 43 6.42 10.54 -24.18
N LEU A 44 5.73 9.78 -25.02
CA LEU A 44 4.26 9.70 -25.01
C LEU A 44 3.73 9.20 -23.66
N SER A 45 4.28 8.10 -23.15
CA SER A 45 3.91 7.52 -21.86
C SER A 45 4.15 8.51 -20.71
N LEU A 46 5.30 9.18 -20.69
CA LEU A 46 5.63 10.20 -19.69
C LEU A 46 4.64 11.37 -19.72
N VAL A 47 4.30 11.88 -20.92
CA VAL A 47 3.33 12.98 -21.08
C VAL A 47 1.94 12.56 -20.56
N VAL A 48 1.49 11.35 -20.88
CA VAL A 48 0.21 10.82 -20.42
C VAL A 48 0.18 10.66 -18.89
N CYS A 49 1.23 10.10 -18.30
CA CYS A 49 1.35 9.95 -16.85
C CYS A 49 1.41 11.30 -16.12
N ILE A 50 2.17 12.28 -16.63
CA ILE A 50 2.24 13.64 -16.06
C ILE A 50 0.88 14.34 -16.20
N PHE A 51 0.19 14.19 -17.33
CA PHE A 51 -1.16 14.75 -17.51
C PHE A 51 -2.15 14.15 -16.51
N MET A 52 -2.14 12.82 -16.31
CA MET A 52 -2.96 12.17 -15.30
C MET A 52 -2.59 12.62 -13.87
N ALA A 53 -1.31 12.76 -13.55
CA ALA A 53 -0.87 13.27 -12.26
C ALA A 53 -1.36 14.71 -12.02
N GLY A 54 -1.24 15.58 -13.03
CA GLY A 54 -1.79 16.92 -13.01
C GLY A 54 -3.30 16.93 -12.82
N PHE A 55 -4.01 16.03 -13.50
CA PHE A 55 -5.46 15.87 -13.35
C PHE A 55 -5.87 15.44 -11.94
N VAL A 56 -5.16 14.48 -11.34
CA VAL A 56 -5.39 14.04 -9.95
C VAL A 56 -5.11 15.17 -8.96
N ILE A 57 -3.99 15.88 -9.11
CA ILE A 57 -3.64 17.03 -8.25
C ILE A 57 -4.69 18.14 -8.36
N TYR A 58 -5.19 18.40 -9.57
CA TYR A 58 -6.21 19.43 -9.80
C TYR A 58 -7.57 19.05 -9.19
N ARG A 59 -7.97 17.78 -9.27
CA ARG A 59 -9.25 17.29 -8.76
C ARG A 59 -9.27 17.16 -7.23
N THR A 60 -8.15 16.84 -6.61
CA THR A 60 -8.07 16.57 -5.17
C THR A 60 -8.01 17.87 -4.37
N ALA A 61 -8.90 18.04 -3.39
CA ALA A 61 -8.87 19.21 -2.51
C ALA A 61 -7.64 19.19 -1.59
N PRO A 62 -6.98 20.34 -1.34
CA PRO A 62 -5.89 20.42 -0.40
C PRO A 62 -6.42 20.15 1.02
N LYS A 63 -5.67 19.36 1.79
CA LYS A 63 -5.96 19.10 3.20
C LYS A 63 -4.87 19.72 4.07
N TYR A 64 -5.29 20.27 5.19
CA TYR A 64 -4.47 20.93 6.19
C TYR A 64 -4.62 20.20 7.51
N THR A 65 -3.50 20.02 8.20
CA THR A 65 -3.45 19.38 9.51
C THR A 65 -3.26 20.47 10.55
N ARG A 66 -4.11 20.47 11.58
CA ARG A 66 -4.00 21.37 12.73
C ARG A 66 -3.77 20.56 13.99
N THR A 67 -2.89 21.05 14.84
CA THR A 67 -2.44 20.35 16.04
C THR A 67 -2.58 21.25 17.26
N ALA A 68 -3.16 20.72 18.33
CA ALA A 68 -3.21 21.33 19.65
C ALA A 68 -2.45 20.46 20.65
N LYS A 69 -1.88 21.07 21.70
CA LYS A 69 -1.25 20.34 22.80
C LYS A 69 -1.88 20.69 24.12
N VAL A 70 -2.19 19.67 24.90
CA VAL A 70 -2.94 19.77 26.14
C VAL A 70 -2.25 18.92 27.21
N ILE A 71 -2.07 19.45 28.42
CA ILE A 71 -1.59 18.68 29.56
C ILE A 71 -2.80 18.20 30.37
N VAL A 72 -2.79 16.92 30.73
CA VAL A 72 -3.70 16.36 31.73
C VAL A 72 -3.12 16.63 33.12
N ASP A 73 -3.86 17.37 33.95
CA ASP A 73 -3.46 17.71 35.31
C ASP A 73 -3.95 16.63 36.29
N ASP A 74 -3.07 15.74 36.73
CA ASP A 74 -3.36 14.69 37.74
C ASP A 74 -3.44 15.25 39.19
N SER A 75 -3.87 16.49 39.34
CA SER A 75 -3.61 17.32 40.54
C SER A 75 -4.78 17.41 41.53
N ASN A 76 -5.78 16.53 41.42
CA ASN A 76 -7.04 16.65 42.16
C ASN A 76 -7.05 16.03 43.57
N GLU A 77 -5.89 15.78 44.17
CA GLU A 77 -5.78 15.43 45.60
C GLU A 77 -5.15 16.58 46.41
N ASN A 78 -5.79 16.88 47.55
CA ASN A 78 -5.46 17.99 48.46
C ASN A 78 -3.96 18.23 48.65
N SER A 79 -3.56 19.50 48.54
CA SER A 79 -2.19 20.00 48.67
C SER A 79 -1.48 19.63 49.97
N ALA A 80 -2.21 19.43 51.08
CA ALA A 80 -1.63 19.01 52.37
C ALA A 80 -1.23 17.52 52.42
N MET A 81 -1.93 16.66 51.68
CA MET A 81 -1.61 15.22 51.62
C MET A 81 -0.55 14.94 50.54
N LYS A 82 -0.37 15.87 49.60
CA LYS A 82 0.65 15.81 48.54
C LYS A 82 2.08 15.84 49.08
N GLU A 83 2.37 16.59 50.16
CA GLU A 83 3.69 16.57 50.79
C GLU A 83 3.98 15.22 51.47
N LEU A 84 3.02 14.66 52.21
CA LEU A 84 3.17 13.37 52.89
C LEU A 84 3.20 12.18 51.91
N ALA A 85 2.37 12.24 50.86
CA ALA A 85 2.35 11.26 49.78
C ALA A 85 3.59 11.37 48.88
N SER A 86 4.14 12.56 48.63
CA SER A 86 5.37 12.71 47.84
C SER A 86 6.59 12.08 48.52
N PHE A 87 6.65 12.12 49.86
CA PHE A 87 7.72 11.52 50.63
C PHE A 87 7.64 9.99 50.67
N THR A 88 6.42 9.43 50.67
CA THR A 88 6.17 7.97 50.71
C THR A 88 6.12 7.34 49.33
N ASN A 89 5.62 8.05 48.32
CA ASN A 89 5.54 7.59 46.94
C ASN A 89 6.85 7.73 46.16
N ALA A 90 7.86 8.45 46.68
CA ALA A 90 9.20 8.50 46.07
C ALA A 90 9.85 7.11 45.92
N MET A 91 9.38 6.09 46.66
CA MET A 91 9.85 4.69 46.53
C MET A 91 8.98 3.79 45.65
N SER A 92 7.79 4.20 45.19
CA SER A 92 6.84 3.33 44.49
C SER A 92 6.39 3.82 43.09
N LEU A 93 6.78 5.02 42.66
CA LEU A 93 6.14 5.73 41.52
C LEU A 93 6.61 5.40 40.10
N ARG A 94 7.20 4.23 39.81
CA ARG A 94 7.75 3.95 38.46
C ARG A 94 6.81 3.24 37.46
N ARG A 95 5.53 2.96 37.78
CA ARG A 95 4.68 2.13 36.87
C ARG A 95 3.22 2.54 36.59
N ASN A 96 2.59 3.47 37.32
CA ASN A 96 1.13 3.66 37.21
C ASN A 96 0.61 4.95 36.56
N SER A 97 1.46 5.93 36.22
CA SER A 97 1.02 7.19 35.58
C SER A 97 0.52 7.03 34.14
N GLY A 98 0.83 5.91 33.47
CA GLY A 98 0.43 5.68 32.07
C GLY A 98 -1.06 5.37 31.89
N ALA A 99 -1.69 4.65 32.82
CA ALA A 99 -3.07 4.19 32.66
C ALA A 99 -4.10 5.33 32.67
N ASN A 100 -3.84 6.40 33.43
CA ASN A 100 -4.76 7.54 33.52
C ASN A 100 -4.82 8.33 32.20
N VAL A 101 -3.67 8.51 31.54
CA VAL A 101 -3.60 9.31 30.31
C VAL A 101 -4.29 8.62 29.12
N TYR A 102 -4.20 7.29 29.01
CA TYR A 102 -4.91 6.55 27.94
C TYR A 102 -6.44 6.65 28.07
N ASN A 103 -6.97 6.68 29.30
CA ASN A 103 -8.40 6.88 29.52
C ASN A 103 -8.86 8.27 29.05
N GLU A 104 -8.01 9.29 29.22
CA GLU A 104 -8.30 10.63 28.70
C GLU A 104 -8.22 10.70 27.18
N MET A 105 -7.28 9.98 26.57
CA MET A 105 -7.21 9.87 25.11
C MET A 105 -8.48 9.26 24.50
N GLU A 106 -9.00 8.20 25.13
CA GLU A 106 -10.25 7.57 24.70
C GLU A 106 -11.43 8.54 24.88
N SER A 107 -11.44 9.29 25.98
CA SER A 107 -12.47 10.30 26.25
C SER A 107 -12.51 11.38 25.18
N PHE A 108 -11.35 11.91 24.73
CA PHE A 108 -11.28 12.85 23.61
C PHE A 108 -11.73 12.27 22.26
N THR A 109 -11.67 10.95 22.11
CA THR A 109 -12.08 10.24 20.88
C THR A 109 -13.57 9.87 20.89
N SER A 110 -14.27 10.10 22.01
CA SER A 110 -15.68 9.80 22.16
C SER A 110 -16.56 10.57 21.15
N PRO A 111 -17.41 9.88 20.37
CA PRO A 111 -18.37 10.51 19.47
C PRO A 111 -19.36 11.45 20.17
N ASP A 112 -19.62 11.27 21.46
CA ASP A 112 -20.62 12.04 22.19
C ASP A 112 -20.12 13.47 22.45
N ILE A 113 -18.87 13.60 22.91
CA ILE A 113 -18.21 14.90 23.07
C ILE A 113 -18.13 15.61 21.72
N MET A 114 -17.72 14.88 20.68
CA MET A 114 -17.62 15.42 19.32
C MET A 114 -18.99 15.82 18.75
N SER A 115 -20.09 15.19 19.15
CA SER A 115 -21.44 15.57 18.71
C SER A 115 -21.85 16.94 19.22
N VAL A 116 -21.57 17.23 20.50
CA VAL A 116 -21.81 18.55 21.10
C VAL A 116 -20.94 19.62 20.42
N VAL A 117 -19.70 19.28 20.03
CA VAL A 117 -18.83 20.19 19.26
C VAL A 117 -19.43 20.50 17.89
N VAL A 118 -19.92 19.47 17.18
CA VAL A 118 -20.57 19.62 15.87
C VAL A 118 -21.81 20.51 15.96
N ASP A 119 -22.62 20.32 17.01
CA ASP A 119 -23.83 21.11 17.28
C ASP A 119 -23.49 22.56 17.61
N ARG A 120 -22.54 22.79 18.54
CA ARG A 120 -22.12 24.14 18.97
C ARG A 120 -21.52 24.95 17.82
N LEU A 121 -20.80 24.30 16.90
CA LEU A 121 -20.21 24.93 15.73
C LEU A 121 -21.15 24.97 14.51
N GLY A 122 -22.34 24.35 14.58
CA GLY A 122 -23.30 24.30 13.47
C GLY A 122 -22.75 23.64 12.21
N LEU A 123 -21.90 22.62 12.34
CA LEU A 123 -21.19 21.98 11.21
C LEU A 123 -22.07 21.02 10.39
N GLU A 124 -23.30 20.77 10.84
CA GLU A 124 -24.20 19.79 10.24
C GLU A 124 -24.55 20.08 8.78
N ALA A 125 -24.57 21.37 8.40
CA ALA A 125 -24.83 21.81 7.03
C ALA A 125 -23.53 22.14 6.29
N SER A 126 -23.38 21.56 5.10
CA SER A 126 -22.28 21.81 4.17
C SER A 126 -22.81 22.31 2.83
N TYR A 127 -22.11 23.27 2.25
CA TYR A 127 -22.48 23.91 0.98
C TYR A 127 -21.37 23.68 -0.02
N VAL A 128 -21.69 23.11 -1.17
CA VAL A 128 -20.71 22.74 -2.18
C VAL A 128 -21.12 23.32 -3.53
N GLU A 129 -20.27 24.20 -4.05
CA GLU A 129 -20.36 24.73 -5.40
C GLU A 129 -19.77 23.71 -6.39
N LYS A 130 -20.56 23.32 -7.39
CA LYS A 130 -20.06 22.47 -8.49
C LYS A 130 -19.33 23.33 -9.52
N GLN A 131 -18.01 23.26 -9.55
CA GLN A 131 -17.22 23.76 -10.69
C GLN A 131 -16.99 22.64 -11.71
N PHE A 132 -16.61 22.99 -12.93
CA PHE A 132 -16.49 22.07 -14.07
C PHE A 132 -15.75 20.76 -13.74
N LEU A 133 -14.59 20.85 -13.08
CA LEU A 133 -13.71 19.70 -12.77
C LEU A 133 -13.43 19.52 -11.26
N ARG A 134 -13.96 20.40 -10.40
CA ARG A 134 -13.74 20.37 -8.95
C ARG A 134 -14.97 20.85 -8.21
N SER A 135 -15.25 20.24 -7.06
CA SER A 135 -16.24 20.75 -6.13
C SER A 135 -15.55 21.68 -5.13
N ARG A 136 -16.08 22.88 -4.95
CA ARG A 136 -15.58 23.84 -3.96
C ARG A 136 -16.56 23.89 -2.80
N GLU A 137 -16.12 23.45 -1.63
CA GLU A 137 -16.90 23.65 -0.40
C GLU A 137 -16.87 25.13 -0.01
N LEU A 138 -18.01 25.64 0.45
CA LEU A 138 -18.24 27.01 0.85
C LEU A 138 -18.59 26.98 2.34
N PHE A 139 -17.56 26.99 3.20
CA PHE A 139 -17.75 26.99 4.65
C PHE A 139 -18.17 28.38 5.15
N THR A 140 -17.21 29.26 5.47
CA THR A 140 -17.49 30.62 5.99
C THR A 140 -18.03 31.58 4.92
N SER A 141 -17.90 31.24 3.64
CA SER A 141 -18.26 32.07 2.50
C SER A 141 -19.56 31.63 1.80
N SER A 142 -20.37 30.79 2.45
CA SER A 142 -21.62 30.33 1.84
C SER A 142 -22.59 31.51 1.65
N PRO A 143 -23.22 31.66 0.47
CA PRO A 143 -24.23 32.70 0.22
C PRO A 143 -25.56 32.41 0.93
N ILE A 144 -25.74 31.21 1.49
CA ILE A 144 -26.94 30.77 2.19
C ILE A 144 -26.64 29.99 3.45
N ALA A 145 -27.55 30.09 4.41
CA ALA A 145 -27.62 29.26 5.60
C ALA A 145 -28.93 28.45 5.57
N LEU A 146 -28.79 27.13 5.75
CA LEU A 146 -29.88 26.21 6.01
C LEU A 146 -30.19 26.25 7.51
N VAL A 147 -31.43 26.55 7.85
CA VAL A 147 -31.96 26.49 9.22
C VAL A 147 -33.07 25.44 9.23
N GLN A 148 -32.93 24.41 10.05
CA GLN A 148 -34.02 23.45 10.25
C GLN A 148 -35.06 24.02 11.21
N THR A 149 -36.34 23.84 10.89
CA THR A 149 -37.49 24.37 11.65
C THR A 149 -38.46 23.24 11.98
N GLY A 150 -38.01 22.28 12.78
CA GLY A 150 -38.82 21.13 13.24
C GLY A 150 -38.01 19.83 13.33
N ASP A 151 -38.64 18.78 13.85
CA ASP A 151 -38.01 17.46 14.00
C ASP A 151 -37.75 16.80 12.64
N ASN A 152 -36.50 16.36 12.46
CA ASN A 152 -36.06 15.68 11.26
C ASN A 152 -35.49 14.30 11.63
N HIS A 153 -36.15 13.24 11.14
CA HIS A 153 -35.73 11.87 11.37
C HIS A 153 -34.69 11.36 10.35
N ALA A 154 -34.34 12.16 9.33
CA ALA A 154 -33.34 11.75 8.35
C ALA A 154 -31.92 11.77 8.97
N SER A 155 -31.10 10.76 8.69
CA SER A 155 -29.69 10.74 9.13
C SER A 155 -28.77 11.60 8.27
N ALA A 156 -29.11 11.79 7.00
CA ALA A 156 -28.43 12.69 6.07
C ALA A 156 -29.32 12.96 4.86
N TYR A 157 -29.24 14.15 4.30
CA TYR A 157 -29.88 14.48 3.03
C TYR A 157 -29.07 15.49 2.23
N SER A 158 -29.26 15.52 0.92
CA SER A 158 -28.61 16.48 0.03
C SER A 158 -29.54 16.89 -1.10
N PHE A 159 -29.42 18.13 -1.56
CA PHE A 159 -30.21 18.67 -2.66
C PHE A 159 -29.46 19.78 -3.39
N GLU A 160 -29.86 20.04 -4.64
CA GLU A 160 -29.28 21.10 -5.47
C GLU A 160 -30.20 22.32 -5.46
N LEU A 161 -29.64 23.49 -5.14
CA LEU A 161 -30.31 24.78 -5.25
C LEU A 161 -29.89 25.49 -6.52
N THR A 162 -30.88 26.00 -7.24
CA THR A 162 -30.70 26.92 -8.36
C THR A 162 -31.48 28.20 -8.14
N LYS A 163 -30.81 29.35 -8.20
CA LYS A 163 -31.45 30.67 -8.14
C LYS A 163 -32.23 30.90 -9.44
N THR A 164 -33.49 31.32 -9.32
CA THR A 164 -34.37 31.58 -10.49
C THR A 164 -34.83 33.05 -10.54
N GLY A 165 -34.62 33.81 -9.47
CA GLY A 165 -34.88 35.25 -9.35
C GLY A 165 -34.18 35.83 -8.11
N ASP A 166 -34.35 37.12 -7.81
CA ASP A 166 -33.64 37.78 -6.70
C ASP A 166 -34.02 37.23 -5.32
N SER A 167 -35.26 36.77 -5.17
CA SER A 167 -35.80 36.24 -3.90
C SER A 167 -36.21 34.76 -3.93
N THR A 168 -36.10 34.09 -5.09
CA THR A 168 -36.67 32.75 -5.32
C THR A 168 -35.64 31.72 -5.78
N PHE A 169 -35.76 30.50 -5.27
CA PHE A 169 -34.90 29.36 -5.61
C PHE A 169 -35.69 28.11 -5.96
N VAL A 170 -35.00 27.16 -6.61
CA VAL A 170 -35.55 25.85 -6.97
C VAL A 170 -34.65 24.74 -6.44
N ILE A 171 -35.25 23.86 -5.63
CA ILE A 171 -34.64 22.62 -5.15
C ILE A 171 -34.82 21.52 -6.20
N LYS A 172 -33.71 20.86 -6.55
CA LYS A 172 -33.63 19.71 -7.46
C LYS A 172 -32.87 18.57 -6.79
N ASN A 173 -33.06 17.35 -7.30
CA ASN A 173 -32.22 16.19 -6.98
C ASN A 173 -32.09 15.88 -5.47
N LEU A 174 -33.19 15.96 -4.72
CA LEU A 174 -33.22 15.59 -3.30
C LEU A 174 -32.85 14.10 -3.11
N ARG A 175 -31.84 13.84 -2.29
CA ARG A 175 -31.38 12.52 -1.88
C ARG A 175 -31.44 12.40 -0.37
N VAL A 176 -31.90 11.27 0.15
CA VAL A 176 -31.97 10.96 1.58
C VAL A 176 -31.15 9.70 1.83
N ALA A 177 -30.24 9.74 2.80
CA ALA A 177 -29.29 8.67 3.09
C ALA A 177 -28.46 8.16 1.88
N GLY A 178 -28.35 8.97 0.82
CA GLY A 178 -27.64 8.62 -0.42
C GLY A 178 -28.54 8.05 -1.53
N GLU A 179 -29.77 7.66 -1.22
CA GLU A 179 -30.74 7.19 -2.21
C GLU A 179 -31.50 8.35 -2.86
N LYS A 180 -31.69 8.28 -4.18
CA LYS A 180 -32.57 9.21 -4.89
C LYS A 180 -34.01 8.85 -4.52
N MET A 181 -34.68 9.75 -3.82
CA MET A 181 -36.11 9.62 -3.59
C MET A 181 -36.84 9.61 -4.94
N LYS A 182 -37.93 8.84 -5.07
CA LYS A 182 -38.83 8.83 -6.23
C LYS A 182 -39.62 10.16 -6.40
N TYR A 183 -39.05 11.28 -5.97
CA TYR A 183 -39.64 12.60 -6.11
C TYR A 183 -38.96 13.32 -7.29
N LYS A 184 -39.63 13.36 -8.45
CA LYS A 184 -39.18 14.07 -9.66
C LYS A 184 -39.61 15.55 -9.70
N GLY A 185 -40.33 16.04 -8.68
CA GLY A 185 -40.83 17.42 -8.63
C GLY A 185 -39.76 18.44 -8.27
N LYS A 186 -39.66 19.53 -9.05
CA LYS A 186 -38.90 20.73 -8.67
C LYS A 186 -39.67 21.46 -7.56
N ILE A 187 -39.09 21.64 -6.38
CA ILE A 187 -39.73 22.41 -5.30
C ILE A 187 -39.28 23.86 -5.44
N LYS A 188 -40.21 24.79 -5.64
CA LYS A 188 -39.94 26.24 -5.67
C LYS A 188 -40.16 26.80 -4.27
N GLY A 189 -39.27 27.69 -3.82
CA GLY A 189 -39.39 28.36 -2.53
C GLY A 189 -38.83 29.78 -2.56
N SER A 190 -39.27 30.61 -1.61
CA SER A 190 -38.76 31.97 -1.40
C SER A 190 -37.77 31.97 -0.24
N PHE A 191 -36.77 32.87 -0.28
CA PHE A 191 -35.86 33.03 0.86
C PHE A 191 -36.62 33.46 2.12
N ARG A 192 -36.16 32.97 3.29
CA ARG A 192 -36.71 33.23 4.62
C ARG A 192 -38.11 32.65 4.89
N GLU A 193 -38.69 31.92 3.95
CA GLU A 193 -39.95 31.18 4.12
C GLU A 193 -39.69 29.74 4.62
N GLU A 194 -40.62 29.19 5.39
CA GLU A 194 -40.58 27.79 5.81
C GLU A 194 -41.12 26.89 4.69
N LEU A 195 -40.30 25.95 4.24
CA LEU A 195 -40.63 25.05 3.16
C LEU A 195 -40.85 23.63 3.69
N GLN A 196 -42.04 23.09 3.48
CA GLN A 196 -42.32 21.68 3.76
C GLN A 196 -41.61 20.82 2.72
N THR A 197 -40.65 19.99 3.15
CA THR A 197 -39.94 19.05 2.27
C THR A 197 -40.14 17.61 2.75
N PRO A 198 -39.88 16.59 1.89
CA PRO A 198 -39.95 15.19 2.30
C PRO A 198 -39.00 14.81 3.45
N VAL A 199 -38.04 15.67 3.79
CA VAL A 199 -37.10 15.50 4.90
C VAL A 199 -37.43 16.41 6.09
N GLY A 200 -38.64 16.97 6.15
CA GLY A 200 -39.06 17.90 7.20
C GLY A 200 -39.13 19.36 6.74
N LYS A 201 -39.33 20.26 7.69
CA LYS A 201 -39.45 21.71 7.43
C LYS A 201 -38.06 22.35 7.42
N ILE A 202 -37.73 23.00 6.32
CA ILE A 202 -36.44 23.69 6.16
C ILE A 202 -36.67 25.17 5.82
N LYS A 203 -35.77 26.03 6.30
CA LYS A 203 -35.74 27.45 6.02
C LYS A 203 -34.38 27.82 5.44
N ILE A 204 -34.38 28.53 4.32
CA ILE A 204 -33.15 28.96 3.65
C ILE A 204 -33.01 30.47 3.80
N VAL A 205 -31.93 30.91 4.45
CA VAL A 205 -31.67 32.32 4.77
C VAL A 205 -30.46 32.81 3.96
N PRO A 206 -30.55 33.95 3.25
CA PRO A 206 -29.41 34.53 2.55
C PRO A 206 -28.41 35.12 3.56
N THR A 207 -27.12 34.92 3.31
CA THR A 207 -26.03 35.48 4.12
C THR A 207 -25.48 36.77 3.49
N MET A 208 -24.52 37.41 4.15
CA MET A 208 -23.77 38.56 3.60
C MET A 208 -23.02 38.25 2.29
N HIS A 209 -22.91 36.98 1.90
CA HIS A 209 -22.19 36.54 0.70
C HIS A 209 -23.11 36.22 -0.48
N ILE A 210 -24.39 36.60 -0.42
CA ILE A 210 -25.39 36.28 -1.44
C ILE A 210 -24.98 36.71 -2.86
N ASP A 211 -24.18 37.78 -2.97
CA ASP A 211 -23.68 38.31 -4.25
C ASP A 211 -22.67 37.38 -4.94
N LYS A 212 -22.07 36.44 -4.21
CA LYS A 212 -21.11 35.46 -4.73
C LYS A 212 -21.76 34.12 -5.10
N TRP A 213 -23.08 34.10 -5.28
CA TRP A 213 -23.81 32.89 -5.64
C TRP A 213 -23.51 32.45 -7.08
N HIS A 214 -23.10 31.19 -7.24
CA HIS A 214 -22.93 30.55 -8.54
C HIS A 214 -23.79 29.28 -8.60
N ASP A 215 -24.65 29.18 -9.61
CA ASP A 215 -25.56 28.05 -9.79
C ASP A 215 -24.87 26.82 -10.43
N PRO A 216 -25.16 25.58 -9.99
CA PRO A 216 -25.96 25.16 -8.84
C PRO A 216 -25.13 24.96 -7.56
N ILE A 217 -25.72 25.26 -6.40
CA ILE A 217 -25.13 24.95 -5.08
C ILE A 217 -25.74 23.66 -4.55
N VAL A 218 -24.91 22.68 -4.20
CA VAL A 218 -25.34 21.46 -3.49
C VAL A 218 -25.32 21.76 -2.01
N VAL A 219 -26.46 21.59 -1.36
CA VAL A 219 -26.59 21.65 0.11
C VAL A 219 -26.68 20.23 0.62
N SER A 220 -25.82 19.87 1.56
CA SER A 220 -25.86 18.61 2.27
C SER A 220 -25.99 18.85 3.76
N TRP A 221 -26.86 18.08 4.41
CA TRP A 221 -26.99 18.07 5.85
C TRP A 221 -26.77 16.65 6.37
N VAL A 222 -26.05 16.54 7.48
CA VAL A 222 -25.75 15.27 8.16
C VAL A 222 -26.00 15.49 9.64
N ASN A 223 -26.69 14.56 10.30
CA ASN A 223 -26.96 14.67 11.72
C ASN A 223 -25.66 14.68 12.55
N ALA A 224 -25.67 15.45 13.64
CA ALA A 224 -24.53 15.60 14.54
C ALA A 224 -23.82 14.30 14.90
N LYS A 225 -24.56 13.25 15.29
CA LYS A 225 -23.99 11.95 15.69
C LYS A 225 -23.19 11.27 14.57
N ARG A 226 -23.66 11.32 13.31
CA ARG A 226 -22.95 10.71 12.17
C ARG A 226 -21.74 11.54 11.76
N LEU A 227 -21.89 12.86 11.80
CA LEU A 227 -20.80 13.78 11.49
C LEU A 227 -19.69 13.71 12.55
N ALA A 228 -20.06 13.58 13.83
CA ALA A 228 -19.15 13.35 14.95
C ALA A 228 -18.29 12.10 14.73
N LYS A 229 -18.91 10.95 14.40
CA LYS A 229 -18.17 9.73 14.04
C LYS A 229 -17.21 9.93 12.86
N ALA A 230 -17.57 10.77 11.89
CA ALA A 230 -16.68 11.09 10.77
C ALA A 230 -15.50 11.97 11.18
N TYR A 231 -15.69 12.90 12.13
CA TYR A 231 -14.62 13.71 12.70
C TYR A 231 -13.74 12.92 13.68
N CYS A 232 -14.28 12.04 14.52
CA CYS A 232 -13.48 11.15 15.37
C CYS A 232 -12.52 10.28 14.55
N LYS A 233 -12.94 9.81 13.36
CA LYS A 233 -12.04 9.08 12.44
C LYS A 233 -10.91 9.91 11.85
N LYS A 234 -11.08 11.24 11.79
CA LYS A 234 -10.07 12.18 11.29
C LYS A 234 -9.21 12.76 12.42
N LEU A 235 -9.71 12.68 13.66
CA LEU A 235 -9.01 13.11 14.86
C LEU A 235 -7.97 12.06 15.22
N ASN A 236 -6.74 12.50 15.42
CA ASN A 236 -5.67 11.68 15.94
C ASN A 236 -5.25 12.23 17.31
N VAL A 237 -5.35 11.40 18.33
CA VAL A 237 -4.94 11.72 19.70
C VAL A 237 -3.73 10.86 20.04
N SER A 238 -2.62 11.49 20.40
CA SER A 238 -1.37 10.78 20.70
C SER A 238 -0.60 11.45 21.83
N LEU A 239 0.30 10.73 22.48
CA LEU A 239 1.19 11.29 23.50
C LEU A 239 2.38 11.98 22.85
N SER A 240 2.81 13.11 23.41
CA SER A 240 4.04 13.78 22.96
C SER A 240 5.30 12.94 23.23
N GLY A 241 5.22 11.92 24.09
CA GLY A 241 6.28 10.96 24.40
C GLY A 241 5.77 9.83 25.30
N LYS A 242 6.50 8.71 25.40
CA LYS A 242 6.06 7.50 26.14
C LYS A 242 5.81 7.73 27.65
N GLU A 243 6.45 8.75 28.22
CA GLU A 243 6.31 9.13 29.64
C GLU A 243 5.71 10.53 29.81
N SER A 244 5.13 11.11 28.75
CA SER A 244 4.56 12.45 28.80
C SER A 244 3.07 12.42 29.16
N THR A 245 2.63 13.38 29.99
CA THR A 245 1.19 13.67 30.23
C THR A 245 0.62 14.68 29.23
N VAL A 246 1.41 15.06 28.22
CA VAL A 246 1.00 15.99 27.15
C VAL A 246 0.34 15.20 26.02
N LEU A 247 -0.94 15.46 25.81
CA LEU A 247 -1.72 15.01 24.67
C LEU A 247 -1.51 15.93 23.47
N VAL A 248 -1.33 15.32 22.30
CA VAL A 248 -1.24 15.97 21.00
C VAL A 248 -2.50 15.59 20.22
N LEU A 249 -3.39 16.56 20.04
CA LEU A 249 -4.63 16.43 19.28
C LEU A 249 -4.40 16.96 17.88
N SER A 250 -4.62 16.15 16.85
CA SER A 250 -4.40 16.51 15.45
C SER A 250 -5.63 16.22 14.61
N LEU A 251 -6.03 17.17 13.76
CA LEU A 251 -7.21 17.04 12.90
C LEU A 251 -6.89 17.48 11.47
N GLU A 252 -7.29 16.65 10.50
CA GLU A 252 -7.19 16.96 9.08
C GLU A 252 -8.50 17.50 8.50
N ASP A 253 -8.44 18.71 7.92
CA ASP A 253 -9.59 19.33 7.25
C ASP A 253 -9.16 20.13 6.00
N THR A 254 -10.10 20.39 5.09
CA THR A 254 -9.90 21.28 3.94
C THR A 254 -9.82 22.75 4.35
N PHE A 255 -10.42 23.13 5.47
CA PHE A 255 -10.37 24.47 6.03
C PHE A 255 -9.56 24.48 7.33
N PRO A 256 -8.39 25.15 7.36
CA PRO A 256 -7.56 25.19 8.55
C PRO A 256 -8.28 25.76 9.77
N ARG A 257 -9.06 26.85 9.57
CA ARG A 257 -9.84 27.49 10.63
C ARG A 257 -10.92 26.57 11.22
N ARG A 258 -11.59 25.76 10.39
CA ARG A 258 -12.58 24.79 10.87
C ARG A 258 -11.93 23.74 11.77
N ALA A 259 -10.74 23.26 11.41
CA ALA A 259 -10.01 22.32 12.26
C ALA A 259 -9.55 22.96 13.59
N GLU A 260 -9.12 24.23 13.56
CA GLU A 260 -8.78 24.98 14.77
C GLU A 260 -9.99 25.15 15.70
N ASP A 261 -11.14 25.57 15.15
CA ASP A 261 -12.37 25.79 15.91
C ASP A 261 -12.89 24.47 16.52
N ILE A 262 -12.83 23.36 15.78
CA ILE A 262 -13.20 22.03 16.28
C ILE A 262 -12.29 21.62 17.44
N LEU A 263 -10.96 21.77 17.30
CA LEU A 263 -10.03 21.36 18.35
C LEU A 263 -10.16 22.21 19.62
N ASN A 264 -10.32 23.53 19.49
CA ASN A 264 -10.57 24.42 20.63
C ASN A 264 -11.87 24.03 21.35
N THR A 265 -12.96 23.94 20.59
CA THR A 265 -14.28 23.62 21.15
C THR A 265 -14.30 22.22 21.77
N LEU A 266 -13.57 21.26 21.20
CA LEU A 266 -13.45 19.92 21.77
C LEU A 266 -12.80 19.95 23.15
N ILE A 267 -11.73 20.73 23.34
CA ILE A 267 -11.06 20.89 24.63
C ILE A 267 -12.01 21.55 25.64
N ASP A 268 -12.74 22.59 25.20
CA ASP A 268 -13.69 23.31 26.06
C ASP A 268 -14.85 22.41 26.51
N VAL A 269 -15.50 21.72 25.56
CA VAL A 269 -16.63 20.79 25.85
C VAL A 269 -16.18 19.64 26.75
N TYR A 270 -14.98 19.09 26.51
CA TYR A 270 -14.41 18.05 27.37
C TYR A 270 -14.21 18.57 28.81
N ASN A 271 -13.63 19.76 28.98
CA ASN A 271 -13.42 20.36 30.30
C ASN A 271 -14.75 20.68 31.00
N GLU A 272 -15.73 21.22 30.27
CA GLU A 272 -17.08 21.47 30.79
C GLU A 272 -17.73 20.18 31.30
N GLN A 273 -17.65 19.09 30.52
CA GLN A 273 -18.22 17.80 30.90
C GLN A 273 -17.47 17.19 32.10
N TRP A 274 -16.15 17.34 32.15
CA TRP A 274 -15.36 16.91 33.29
C TRP A 274 -15.76 17.65 34.58
N VAL A 275 -15.88 18.98 34.52
CA VAL A 275 -16.34 19.81 35.65
C VAL A 275 -17.77 19.44 36.06
N ALA A 276 -18.67 19.20 35.10
CA ALA A 276 -20.03 18.76 35.39
C ALA A 276 -20.07 17.42 36.13
N ASN A 277 -19.24 16.45 35.71
CA ASN A 277 -19.11 15.15 36.37
C ASN A 277 -18.51 15.30 37.77
N LYS A 278 -17.48 16.14 37.94
CA LYS A 278 -16.86 16.43 39.24
C LYS A 278 -17.87 17.07 40.21
N ASN A 279 -18.63 18.05 39.74
CA ASN A 279 -19.67 18.72 40.51
C ASN A 279 -20.83 17.79 40.87
N ARG A 280 -21.19 16.84 39.99
CA ARG A 280 -22.17 15.80 40.29
C ARG A 280 -21.68 14.87 41.40
N SER A 281 -20.42 14.43 41.33
CA SER A 281 -19.80 13.63 42.40
C SER A 281 -19.76 14.38 43.73
N ALA A 282 -19.34 15.65 43.72
CA ALA A 282 -19.30 16.48 44.92
C ALA A 282 -20.69 16.67 45.54
N ARG A 283 -21.73 16.94 44.75
CA ARG A 283 -23.11 17.05 45.26
C ARG A 283 -23.59 15.76 45.90
N ASN A 284 -23.29 14.61 45.30
CA ASN A 284 -23.65 13.30 45.88
C ASN A 284 -22.90 13.05 47.19
N THR A 285 -21.62 13.45 47.29
CA THR A 285 -20.85 13.40 48.55
C THR A 285 -21.47 14.29 49.63
N THR A 286 -21.86 15.52 49.30
CA THR A 286 -22.53 16.41 50.26
C THR A 286 -23.87 15.83 50.73
N ALA A 287 -24.68 15.29 49.81
CA ALA A 287 -25.94 14.62 50.15
C ALA A 287 -25.71 13.45 51.12
N PHE A 288 -24.75 12.59 50.79
CA PHE A 288 -24.34 11.46 51.64
C PHE A 288 -23.92 11.90 53.06
N ILE A 289 -23.10 12.95 53.18
CA ILE A 289 -22.68 13.46 54.49
C ILE A 289 -23.86 14.04 55.27
N ASN A 290 -24.77 14.77 54.61
CA ASN A 290 -25.96 15.32 55.25
C ASN A 290 -26.87 14.23 55.81
N ASP A 291 -27.14 13.18 55.04
CA ASP A 291 -27.93 12.03 55.51
C ASP A 291 -27.29 11.39 56.75
N ARG A 292 -25.95 11.30 56.79
CA ARG A 292 -25.24 10.77 57.95
C ARG A 292 -25.27 11.71 59.16
N LEU A 293 -25.15 13.03 58.95
CA LEU A 293 -25.20 14.02 60.01
C LEU A 293 -26.54 13.95 60.76
N VAL A 294 -27.66 13.76 60.07
CA VAL A 294 -29.00 13.60 60.69
C VAL A 294 -29.04 12.37 61.60
N VAL A 295 -28.46 11.24 61.16
CA VAL A 295 -28.41 10.02 61.99
C VAL A 295 -27.55 10.24 63.23
N ILE A 296 -26.37 10.87 63.07
CA ILE A 296 -25.45 11.12 64.20
C ILE A 296 -26.03 12.15 65.17
N GLU A 297 -26.72 13.18 64.69
CA GLU A 297 -27.39 14.18 65.51
C GLU A 297 -28.44 13.51 66.43
N ASN A 298 -29.26 12.61 65.87
CA ASN A 298 -30.23 11.83 66.64
C ASN A 298 -29.54 10.89 67.65
N GLU A 299 -28.48 10.21 67.23
CA GLU A 299 -27.69 9.34 68.12
C GLU A 299 -27.02 10.13 69.26
N LEU A 300 -26.51 11.33 68.98
CA LEU A 300 -25.89 12.21 69.97
C LEU A 300 -26.93 12.71 70.97
N GLY A 301 -28.10 13.17 70.50
CA GLY A 301 -29.21 13.57 71.37
C GLY A 301 -29.66 12.44 72.31
N GLY A 302 -29.73 11.20 71.81
CA GLY A 302 -30.05 10.03 72.65
C GLY A 302 -28.98 9.73 73.70
N VAL A 303 -27.69 9.91 73.38
CA VAL A 303 -26.59 9.75 74.35
C VAL A 303 -26.57 10.90 75.36
N GLU A 304 -26.83 12.14 74.95
CA GLU A 304 -26.94 13.30 75.84
C GLU A 304 -28.10 13.15 76.83
N GLU A 305 -29.24 12.66 76.37
CA GLU A 305 -30.38 12.35 77.24
C GLU A 305 -30.04 11.23 78.23
N SER A 306 -29.39 10.16 77.75
CA SER A 306 -28.93 9.06 78.61
C SER A 306 -27.94 9.54 79.66
N LEU A 307 -27.01 10.42 79.28
CA LEU A 307 -26.02 11.02 80.19
C LEU A 307 -26.70 11.89 81.25
N LYS A 308 -27.66 12.73 80.83
CA LYS A 308 -28.43 13.59 81.72
C LYS A 308 -29.23 12.76 82.74
N GLN A 309 -30.00 11.78 82.27
CA GLN A 309 -30.78 10.89 83.14
C GLN A 309 -29.87 10.13 84.12
N TYR A 310 -28.70 9.68 83.66
CA TYR A 310 -27.75 8.96 84.53
C TYR A 310 -27.17 9.86 85.63
N LYS A 311 -26.74 11.09 85.27
CA LYS A 311 -26.23 12.10 86.22
C LYS A 311 -27.30 12.53 87.22
N GLU A 312 -28.54 12.74 86.79
CA GLU A 312 -29.67 13.10 87.67
C GLU A 312 -30.04 11.98 88.64
N THR A 313 -30.06 10.72 88.16
CA THR A 313 -30.42 9.55 88.97
C THR A 313 -29.38 9.25 90.07
N HIS A 314 -28.09 9.40 89.75
CA HIS A 314 -27.00 9.00 90.64
C HIS A 314 -26.30 10.18 91.35
N LYS A 315 -26.72 11.43 91.08
CA LYS A 315 -26.18 12.66 91.70
C LYS A 315 -24.65 12.78 91.65
N ILE A 316 -24.04 12.34 90.55
CA ILE A 316 -22.59 12.36 90.37
C ILE A 316 -22.20 13.75 89.83
N THR A 317 -21.39 14.50 90.59
CA THR A 317 -21.09 15.92 90.27
C THR A 317 -19.63 16.21 89.95
N ASP A 318 -18.67 15.32 90.23
CA ASP A 318 -17.28 15.56 89.79
C ASP A 318 -16.41 14.29 89.78
N ILE A 319 -15.70 14.05 88.67
CA ILE A 319 -14.69 12.98 88.52
C ILE A 319 -13.31 13.64 88.67
N ALA A 320 -12.94 14.01 89.90
CA ALA A 320 -11.77 14.85 90.15
C ALA A 320 -10.50 14.09 90.59
N SER A 321 -10.38 12.78 90.32
CA SER A 321 -9.19 12.02 90.73
C SER A 321 -8.78 10.93 89.72
N ILE A 322 -8.16 11.33 88.61
CA ILE A 322 -7.48 10.40 87.69
C ILE A 322 -6.02 10.85 87.56
N SER A 323 -5.08 9.90 87.73
CA SER A 323 -3.63 10.15 87.70
C SER A 323 -3.11 10.53 86.30
N GLU A 324 -2.14 11.44 86.22
CA GLU A 324 -1.60 12.02 84.98
C GLU A 324 -1.01 10.97 84.00
N ALA A 325 -0.40 9.90 84.52
CA ALA A 325 0.13 8.80 83.69
C ALA A 325 -0.98 8.01 82.99
N TYR A 326 -2.11 7.78 83.68
CA TYR A 326 -3.27 7.10 83.13
C TYR A 326 -4.08 7.99 82.18
N LEU A 327 -4.07 9.31 82.40
CA LEU A 327 -4.64 10.26 81.45
C LEU A 327 -3.93 10.20 80.09
N LYS A 328 -2.59 10.09 80.07
CA LYS A 328 -1.82 9.99 78.83
C LYS A 328 -2.08 8.69 78.05
N GLU A 329 -2.10 7.54 78.75
CA GLU A 329 -2.41 6.25 78.10
C GLU A 329 -3.87 6.21 77.62
N SER A 330 -4.81 6.77 78.40
CA SER A 330 -6.22 6.94 78.01
C SER A 330 -6.39 7.84 76.79
N THR A 331 -5.63 8.93 76.65
CA THR A 331 -5.71 9.80 75.46
C THR A 331 -5.24 9.11 74.18
N ASP A 332 -4.19 8.29 74.24
CA ASP A 332 -3.67 7.57 73.06
C ASP A 332 -4.64 6.49 72.59
N TYR A 333 -5.24 5.74 73.52
CA TYR A 333 -6.26 4.75 73.18
C TYR A 333 -7.59 5.41 72.77
N SER A 334 -7.97 6.54 73.38
CA SER A 334 -9.14 7.31 72.96
C SER A 334 -9.01 7.81 71.52
N ALA A 335 -7.81 8.23 71.09
CA ALA A 335 -7.56 8.64 69.70
C ALA A 335 -7.69 7.45 68.72
N LYS A 336 -7.13 6.28 69.07
CA LYS A 336 -7.28 5.04 68.27
C LYS A 336 -8.73 4.56 68.24
N SER A 337 -9.42 4.65 69.38
CA SER A 337 -10.83 4.30 69.52
C SER A 337 -11.68 5.19 68.62
N PHE A 338 -11.44 6.50 68.59
CA PHE A 338 -12.08 7.42 67.66
C PHE A 338 -11.78 7.05 66.20
N GLU A 339 -10.52 6.81 65.83
CA GLU A 339 -10.13 6.47 64.45
C GLU A 339 -10.85 5.21 63.94
N VAL A 340 -10.79 4.11 64.68
CA VAL A 340 -11.40 2.83 64.28
C VAL A 340 -12.94 2.94 64.32
N ASN A 341 -13.53 3.62 65.32
CA ASN A 341 -14.97 3.83 65.36
C ASN A 341 -15.46 4.72 64.21
N ASN A 342 -14.68 5.74 63.82
CA ASN A 342 -14.99 6.57 62.65
C ASN A 342 -14.98 5.73 61.37
N GLN A 343 -13.92 4.95 61.14
CA GLN A 343 -13.86 4.04 59.99
C GLN A 343 -15.02 3.03 59.97
N LEU A 344 -15.35 2.45 61.14
CA LEU A 344 -16.46 1.51 61.28
C LEU A 344 -17.81 2.18 61.00
N ALA A 345 -18.03 3.39 61.51
CA ALA A 345 -19.24 4.17 61.29
C ALA A 345 -19.43 4.51 59.81
N ILE A 346 -18.36 4.96 59.14
CA ILE A 346 -18.37 5.25 57.70
C ILE A 346 -18.63 3.96 56.91
N ALA A 347 -17.96 2.86 57.24
CA ALA A 347 -18.14 1.58 56.53
C ALA A 347 -19.58 1.03 56.67
N LYS A 348 -20.14 1.07 57.90
CA LYS A 348 -21.55 0.70 58.15
C LYS A 348 -22.50 1.60 57.37
N PHE A 349 -22.23 2.89 57.29
CA PHE A 349 -23.07 3.82 56.57
C PHE A 349 -23.00 3.63 55.05
N ILE A 350 -21.80 3.43 54.46
CA ILE A 350 -21.71 3.11 53.02
C ILE A 350 -22.44 1.81 52.71
N LYS A 351 -22.35 0.79 53.58
CA LYS A 351 -23.11 -0.45 53.42
C LYS A 351 -24.62 -0.21 53.42
N GLU A 352 -25.12 0.64 54.31
CA GLU A 352 -26.54 0.98 54.35
C GLU A 352 -26.97 1.81 53.13
N TYR A 353 -26.14 2.77 52.73
CA TYR A 353 -26.31 3.56 51.51
C TYR A 353 -26.41 2.68 50.26
N LEU A 354 -25.60 1.61 50.19
CA LEU A 354 -25.67 0.64 49.09
C LEU A 354 -26.95 -0.20 49.11
N LYS A 355 -27.56 -0.42 50.27
CA LYS A 355 -28.80 -1.19 50.37
C LYS A 355 -30.03 -0.37 50.04
N ASP A 356 -29.97 0.95 50.25
CA ASP A 356 -31.10 1.84 50.04
C ASP A 356 -31.54 1.86 48.56
N PRO A 357 -32.79 1.50 48.23
CA PRO A 357 -33.33 1.59 46.88
C PRO A 357 -33.31 3.01 46.30
N GLN A 358 -33.36 4.06 47.13
CA GLN A 358 -33.33 5.45 46.67
C GLN A 358 -31.96 5.86 46.10
N HIS A 359 -30.92 5.16 46.51
CA HIS A 359 -29.54 5.39 46.07
C HIS A 359 -29.10 4.40 44.98
N ASP A 360 -30.02 3.64 44.41
CA ASP A 360 -29.67 2.66 43.39
C ASP A 360 -29.17 3.32 42.11
N GLY A 361 -27.93 3.00 41.73
CA GLY A 361 -27.26 3.63 40.59
C GLY A 361 -26.82 5.07 40.83
N ALA A 362 -26.82 5.57 42.08
CA ALA A 362 -26.16 6.81 42.46
C ALA A 362 -24.64 6.61 42.59
N LEU A 363 -23.87 7.70 42.51
CA LEU A 363 -22.41 7.65 42.74
C LEU A 363 -22.13 7.47 44.24
N ILE A 364 -21.14 6.63 44.55
CA ILE A 364 -20.68 6.40 45.92
C ILE A 364 -19.53 7.39 46.20
N PRO A 365 -19.54 8.12 47.31
CA PRO A 365 -18.43 9.00 47.66
C PRO A 365 -17.11 8.23 47.84
N SER A 366 -16.04 8.73 47.23
CA SER A 366 -14.67 8.21 47.38
C SER A 366 -13.89 9.00 48.45
N ASN A 367 -12.86 8.40 49.06
CA ASN A 367 -11.95 9.08 49.99
C ASN A 367 -12.56 9.68 51.28
N LEU A 368 -13.57 9.02 51.87
CA LEU A 368 -14.14 9.42 53.18
C LEU A 368 -13.25 9.06 54.38
N GLY A 369 -12.01 8.60 54.18
CA GLY A 369 -11.09 8.21 55.27
C GLY A 369 -11.09 6.73 55.63
N LEU A 370 -11.56 5.85 54.73
CA LEU A 370 -11.43 4.40 54.89
C LEU A 370 -10.03 3.92 54.49
N ASP A 371 -9.36 3.15 55.36
CA ASP A 371 -8.06 2.56 55.08
C ASP A 371 -8.17 1.19 54.37
N SER A 372 -8.85 1.16 53.22
CA SER A 372 -8.97 -0.06 52.39
C SER A 372 -8.82 0.24 50.91
N LYS A 373 -7.62 -0.06 50.37
CA LYS A 373 -7.30 0.13 48.94
C LYS A 373 -8.21 -0.66 48.00
N THR A 374 -8.66 -1.84 48.41
CA THR A 374 -9.54 -2.69 47.59
C THR A 374 -10.91 -2.06 47.42
N VAL A 375 -11.49 -1.57 48.52
CA VAL A 375 -12.82 -0.93 48.52
C VAL A 375 -12.79 0.35 47.69
N ASP A 376 -11.76 1.17 47.85
CA ASP A 376 -11.63 2.44 47.13
C ASP A 376 -11.50 2.23 45.61
N SER A 377 -10.71 1.23 45.18
CA SER A 377 -10.63 0.84 43.77
C SER A 377 -11.97 0.36 43.22
N GLN A 378 -12.74 -0.42 43.98
CA GLN A 378 -14.04 -0.92 43.56
C GLN A 378 -15.08 0.21 43.46
N ILE A 379 -15.06 1.17 44.39
CA ILE A 379 -15.92 2.36 44.35
C ILE A 379 -15.60 3.22 43.13
N THR A 380 -14.31 3.40 42.83
CA THR A 380 -13.87 4.16 41.65
C THR A 380 -14.37 3.52 40.36
N GLU A 381 -14.21 2.21 40.21
CA GLU A 381 -14.68 1.46 39.04
C GLU A 381 -16.22 1.51 38.92
N TYR A 382 -16.94 1.31 40.02
CA TYR A 382 -18.40 1.44 40.07
C TYR A 382 -18.86 2.82 39.61
N ASN A 383 -18.26 3.89 40.14
CA ASN A 383 -18.59 5.26 39.76
C ASN A 383 -18.33 5.52 38.27
N GLN A 384 -17.23 5.02 37.73
CA GLN A 384 -16.93 5.12 36.30
C GLN A 384 -17.97 4.39 35.44
N MET A 385 -18.42 3.20 35.85
CA MET A 385 -19.47 2.47 35.14
C MET A 385 -20.82 3.19 35.21
N VAL A 386 -21.19 3.75 36.36
CA VAL A 386 -22.40 4.57 36.52
C VAL A 386 -22.38 5.79 35.61
N LEU A 387 -21.27 6.54 35.60
CA LEU A 387 -21.10 7.70 34.70
C LEU A 387 -21.14 7.28 33.21
N THR A 388 -20.68 6.09 32.89
CA THR A 388 -20.70 5.55 31.53
C THR A 388 -22.12 5.12 31.12
N ARG A 389 -22.83 4.41 32.00
CA ARG A 389 -24.24 4.06 31.81
C ARG A 389 -25.10 5.30 31.59
N ASP A 390 -24.95 6.31 32.44
CA ASP A 390 -25.75 7.53 32.37
C ASP A 390 -25.52 8.28 31.04
N ARG A 391 -24.28 8.27 30.53
CA ARG A 391 -23.98 8.78 29.17
C ARG A 391 -24.73 8.02 28.08
N TYR A 392 -24.73 6.69 28.13
CA TYR A 392 -25.48 5.88 27.15
C TYR A 392 -27.00 6.04 27.26
N MET A 393 -27.53 6.23 28.47
CA MET A 393 -28.96 6.45 28.72
C MET A 393 -29.45 7.83 28.27
N SER A 394 -28.62 8.87 28.31
CA SER A 394 -29.00 10.19 27.76
C SER A 394 -29.17 10.18 26.25
N ASP A 395 -28.55 9.22 25.55
CA ASP A 395 -28.43 9.22 24.09
C ASP A 395 -29.29 8.18 23.35
N SER A 396 -29.77 7.17 24.07
CA SER A 396 -30.59 6.07 23.54
C SER A 396 -31.76 5.81 24.49
N SER A 397 -32.92 5.41 23.94
CA SER A 397 -34.01 4.86 24.75
C SER A 397 -33.48 3.72 25.65
N SER A 398 -34.11 3.50 26.79
CA SER A 398 -33.73 2.54 27.84
C SER A 398 -33.47 1.09 27.40
N ASP A 399 -33.74 0.73 26.15
CA ASP A 399 -33.65 -0.62 25.58
C ASP A 399 -32.30 -0.94 24.91
N ASN A 400 -31.26 -0.10 25.07
CA ASN A 400 -29.94 -0.37 24.51
C ASN A 400 -29.28 -1.60 25.20
N PRO A 401 -28.91 -2.68 24.47
CA PRO A 401 -28.26 -3.85 25.06
C PRO A 401 -27.01 -3.55 25.88
N LEU A 402 -26.22 -2.53 25.48
CA LEU A 402 -25.03 -2.10 26.21
C LEU A 402 -25.35 -1.48 27.57
N VAL A 403 -26.51 -0.81 27.70
CA VAL A 403 -27.00 -0.30 28.98
C VAL A 403 -27.43 -1.48 29.88
N GLY A 404 -28.01 -2.52 29.29
CA GLY A 404 -28.31 -3.78 29.99
C GLY A 404 -27.05 -4.45 30.54
N ASP A 405 -26.00 -4.58 29.73
CA ASP A 405 -24.72 -5.14 30.15
C ASP A 405 -24.08 -4.29 31.27
N LEU A 406 -24.08 -2.97 31.14
CA LEU A 406 -23.57 -2.06 32.17
C LEU A 406 -24.37 -2.17 33.47
N ASN A 407 -25.70 -2.27 33.41
CA ASN A 407 -26.53 -2.47 34.60
C ASN A 407 -26.15 -3.77 35.32
N ASN A 408 -25.96 -4.87 34.58
CA ASN A 408 -25.51 -6.14 35.14
C ASN A 408 -24.12 -6.01 35.81
N SER A 409 -23.18 -5.34 35.15
CA SER A 409 -21.84 -5.07 35.71
C SER A 409 -21.89 -4.19 36.96
N ILE A 410 -22.69 -3.13 36.95
CA ILE A 410 -22.90 -2.23 38.10
C ILE A 410 -23.49 -3.01 39.28
N SER A 411 -24.50 -3.85 39.05
CA SER A 411 -25.09 -4.70 40.10
C SER A 411 -24.08 -5.73 40.64
N ALA A 412 -23.27 -6.35 39.77
CA ALA A 412 -22.23 -7.29 40.20
C ALA A 412 -21.15 -6.60 41.06
N LEU A 413 -20.70 -5.40 40.66
CA LEU A 413 -19.77 -4.59 41.44
C LEU A 413 -20.38 -4.15 42.76
N LYS A 414 -21.66 -3.75 42.79
CA LYS A 414 -22.38 -3.40 44.03
C LYS A 414 -22.37 -4.55 45.02
N VAL A 415 -22.63 -5.78 44.57
CA VAL A 415 -22.55 -7.00 45.40
C VAL A 415 -21.12 -7.25 45.87
N ALA A 416 -20.12 -7.06 45.01
CA ALA A 416 -18.72 -7.21 45.38
C ALA A 416 -18.30 -6.18 46.45
N ILE A 417 -18.66 -4.91 46.28
CA ILE A 417 -18.41 -3.84 47.26
C ILE A 417 -19.09 -4.18 48.58
N SER A 418 -20.36 -4.61 48.57
CA SER A 418 -21.08 -4.99 49.80
C SER A 418 -20.36 -6.11 50.56
N ARG A 419 -19.85 -7.13 49.87
CA ARG A 419 -19.07 -8.21 50.50
C ARG A 419 -17.73 -7.72 51.05
N SER A 420 -17.03 -6.87 50.31
CA SER A 420 -15.81 -6.22 50.79
C SER A 420 -16.07 -5.38 52.04
N MET A 421 -17.21 -4.66 52.08
CA MET A 421 -17.65 -3.89 53.24
C MET A 421 -18.00 -4.78 54.42
N ASP A 422 -18.65 -5.92 54.22
CA ASP A 422 -18.93 -6.88 55.29
C ASP A 422 -17.64 -7.38 55.97
N ASN A 423 -16.63 -7.72 55.16
CA ASN A 423 -15.32 -8.15 55.65
C ASN A 423 -14.61 -7.00 56.40
N LEU A 424 -14.65 -5.78 55.84
CA LEU A 424 -14.05 -4.60 56.46
C LEU A 424 -14.72 -4.27 57.79
N ILE A 425 -16.06 -4.23 57.84
CA ILE A 425 -16.84 -4.01 59.06
C ILE A 425 -16.51 -5.08 60.10
N SER A 426 -16.41 -6.35 59.71
CA SER A 426 -16.04 -7.43 60.64
C SER A 426 -14.62 -7.23 61.20
N THR A 427 -13.69 -6.79 60.37
CA THR A 427 -12.30 -6.54 60.79
C THR A 427 -12.22 -5.32 61.72
N LEU A 428 -12.88 -4.23 61.36
CA LEU A 428 -12.94 -3.03 62.18
C LEU A 428 -13.68 -3.29 63.50
N GLN A 429 -14.74 -4.08 63.51
CA GLN A 429 -15.43 -4.47 64.74
C GLN A 429 -14.50 -5.25 65.67
N MET A 430 -13.73 -6.23 65.15
CA MET A 430 -12.71 -6.93 65.97
C MET A 430 -11.65 -5.97 66.52
N GLN A 431 -11.29 -4.92 65.78
CA GLN A 431 -10.37 -3.89 66.26
C GLN A 431 -11.01 -3.03 67.36
N VAL A 432 -12.27 -2.62 67.20
CA VAL A 432 -13.05 -1.92 68.24
C VAL A 432 -13.11 -2.77 69.50
N ASP A 433 -13.55 -4.03 69.40
CA ASP A 433 -13.70 -4.93 70.54
C ASP A 433 -12.36 -5.12 71.27
N LYS A 434 -11.24 -5.21 70.52
CA LYS A 434 -9.89 -5.30 71.08
C LYS A 434 -9.48 -4.00 71.80
N ILE A 435 -9.75 -2.84 71.21
CA ILE A 435 -9.43 -1.53 71.81
C ILE A 435 -10.28 -1.33 73.07
N GLU A 436 -11.57 -1.60 73.01
CA GLU A 436 -12.48 -1.51 74.17
C GLU A 436 -12.04 -2.44 75.31
N ALA A 437 -11.58 -3.66 75.01
CA ALA A 437 -11.04 -4.56 76.03
C ALA A 437 -9.77 -4.00 76.70
N GLN A 438 -8.87 -3.38 75.93
CA GLN A 438 -7.68 -2.71 76.48
C GLN A 438 -8.04 -1.49 77.31
N GLU A 439 -8.98 -0.66 76.83
CA GLU A 439 -9.49 0.49 77.57
C GLU A 439 -10.17 0.07 78.88
N ASN A 440 -10.95 -1.01 78.87
CA ASN A 440 -11.58 -1.55 80.08
C ASN A 440 -10.56 -2.10 81.09
N ASP A 441 -9.47 -2.73 80.62
CA ASP A 441 -8.36 -3.16 81.49
C ASP A 441 -7.67 -1.93 82.12
N ILE A 442 -7.33 -0.92 81.32
CA ILE A 442 -6.76 0.35 81.81
C ILE A 442 -7.70 1.00 82.84
N MET A 443 -9.00 1.05 82.57
CA MET A 443 -10.00 1.65 83.46
C MET A 443 -10.22 0.85 84.75
N SER A 444 -10.14 -0.48 84.68
CA SER A 444 -10.20 -1.33 85.89
C SER A 444 -9.01 -1.11 86.82
N ARG A 445 -7.86 -0.66 86.27
CA ARG A 445 -6.66 -0.26 87.04
C ARG A 445 -6.76 1.16 87.58
N ILE A 446 -7.55 2.03 86.95
CA ILE A 446 -7.83 3.40 87.38
C ILE A 446 -8.88 3.42 88.50
N ALA A 447 -9.91 2.58 88.42
CA ALA A 447 -11.02 2.56 89.37
C ALA A 447 -10.73 1.69 90.61
N ASN A 448 -10.30 2.32 91.71
CA ASN A 448 -10.57 1.82 93.07
C ASN A 448 -11.97 2.24 93.58
N THR A 449 -12.89 2.59 92.67
CA THR A 449 -14.18 3.25 92.99
C THR A 449 -15.36 2.59 92.28
N SER A 450 -16.56 2.75 92.85
CA SER A 450 -17.81 2.05 92.54
C SER A 450 -18.18 1.98 91.04
N GLY A 451 -18.86 0.90 90.62
CA GLY A 451 -19.25 0.65 89.22
C GLY A 451 -20.14 1.71 88.56
N GLN A 452 -20.68 2.67 89.31
CA GLN A 452 -21.46 3.79 88.79
C GLN A 452 -20.60 4.81 88.03
N GLU A 453 -19.34 5.02 88.45
CA GLU A 453 -18.41 5.94 87.79
C GLU A 453 -17.90 5.36 86.46
N LEU A 454 -17.69 4.04 86.40
CA LEU A 454 -17.28 3.34 85.17
C LEU A 454 -18.35 3.44 84.08
N GLN A 455 -19.63 3.31 84.44
CA GLN A 455 -20.73 3.41 83.49
C GLN A 455 -20.99 4.86 83.05
N LEU A 456 -20.78 5.84 83.93
CA LEU A 456 -20.83 7.26 83.54
C LEU A 456 -19.75 7.57 82.49
N LEU A 457 -18.52 7.10 82.72
CA LEU A 457 -17.39 7.34 81.82
C LEU A 457 -17.59 6.69 80.45
N SER A 458 -18.26 5.53 80.37
CA SER A 458 -18.58 4.90 79.08
C SER A 458 -19.62 5.71 78.29
N ILE A 459 -20.63 6.29 78.94
CA ILE A 459 -21.61 7.19 78.30
C ILE A 459 -20.92 8.49 77.84
N GLU A 460 -20.08 9.10 78.67
CA GLU A 460 -19.31 10.30 78.30
C GLU A 460 -18.36 10.05 77.12
N ARG A 461 -17.75 8.86 77.04
CA ARG A 461 -16.94 8.45 75.88
C ARG A 461 -17.77 8.33 74.61
N GLN A 462 -18.92 7.66 74.69
CA GLN A 462 -19.84 7.54 73.55
C GLN A 462 -20.33 8.91 73.08
N GLN A 463 -20.60 9.84 74.00
CA GLN A 463 -20.94 11.21 73.67
C GLN A 463 -19.77 11.89 72.93
N LYS A 464 -18.55 11.81 73.48
CA LYS A 464 -17.36 12.44 72.91
C LYS A 464 -17.03 11.90 71.52
N ILE A 465 -17.06 10.58 71.31
CA ILE A 465 -16.83 9.97 70.00
C ILE A 465 -17.86 10.47 68.97
N LYS A 466 -19.15 10.50 69.33
CA LYS A 466 -20.21 10.97 68.43
C LYS A 466 -20.09 12.47 68.14
N GLN A 467 -19.74 13.28 69.12
CA GLN A 467 -19.50 14.71 68.96
C GLN A 467 -18.31 14.98 68.03
N GLU A 468 -17.17 14.30 68.25
CA GLU A 468 -15.99 14.41 67.38
C GLU A 468 -16.30 13.92 65.96
N LEU A 469 -17.11 12.86 65.81
CA LEU A 469 -17.54 12.36 64.51
C LEU A 469 -18.44 13.35 63.78
N TYR A 470 -19.37 13.99 64.50
CA TYR A 470 -20.22 15.04 63.95
C TYR A 470 -19.39 16.22 63.43
N VAL A 471 -18.42 16.69 64.23
CA VAL A 471 -17.49 17.77 63.82
C VAL A 471 -16.64 17.35 62.63
N TYR A 472 -16.12 16.11 62.62
CA TYR A 472 -15.34 15.57 61.51
C TYR A 472 -16.14 15.57 60.20
N LEU A 473 -17.38 15.08 60.23
CA LEU A 473 -18.24 15.05 59.04
C LEU A 473 -18.64 16.45 58.59
N LEU A 474 -18.90 17.37 59.52
CA LEU A 474 -19.14 18.77 59.21
C LEU A 474 -17.93 19.39 58.49
N GLN A 475 -16.73 19.18 59.03
CA GLN A 475 -15.48 19.62 58.39
C GLN A 475 -15.33 19.02 56.98
N LYS A 476 -15.60 17.72 56.82
CA LYS A 476 -15.53 17.05 55.52
C LYS A 476 -16.57 17.58 54.53
N ARG A 477 -17.75 17.97 55.01
CA ARG A 477 -18.76 18.62 54.17
C ARG A 477 -18.26 19.96 53.66
N GLU A 478 -17.76 20.82 54.54
CA GLU A 478 -17.23 22.13 54.16
C GLU A 478 -16.03 21.99 53.20
N GLU A 479 -15.12 21.04 53.47
CA GLU A 479 -14.02 20.72 52.54
C GLU A 479 -14.53 20.31 51.15
N ASN A 480 -15.56 19.46 51.08
CA ASN A 480 -16.15 19.01 49.81
C ASN A 480 -16.91 20.13 49.08
N GLU A 481 -17.61 21.00 49.81
CA GLU A 481 -18.28 22.17 49.23
C GLU A 481 -17.26 23.16 48.66
N ILE A 482 -16.19 23.48 49.39
CA ILE A 482 -15.10 24.31 48.90
C ILE A 482 -14.45 23.68 47.66
N ALA A 483 -14.18 22.37 47.68
CA ALA A 483 -13.62 21.66 46.54
C ALA A 483 -14.53 21.70 45.31
N SER A 484 -15.85 21.74 45.49
CA SER A 484 -16.82 21.87 44.40
C SER A 484 -16.91 23.27 43.77
N LEU A 485 -16.48 24.31 44.50
CA LEU A 485 -16.42 25.68 43.99
C LEU A 485 -15.20 25.92 43.10
N VAL A 486 -14.15 25.11 43.24
CA VAL A 486 -12.93 25.18 42.42
C VAL A 486 -13.15 24.50 41.07
N ASN A 487 -13.77 25.23 40.13
CA ASN A 487 -14.07 24.76 38.78
C ASN A 487 -12.84 24.82 37.84
N VAL A 488 -11.76 24.12 38.16
CA VAL A 488 -10.62 24.00 37.24
C VAL A 488 -10.84 22.75 36.37
N GLY A 489 -10.76 22.90 35.05
CA GLY A 489 -10.86 21.76 34.13
C GLY A 489 -9.69 20.78 34.31
N ASN A 490 -9.90 19.51 33.97
CA ASN A 490 -8.85 18.47 34.05
C ASN A 490 -7.64 18.76 33.17
N THR A 491 -7.84 19.58 32.15
CA THR A 491 -6.82 19.81 31.14
C THR A 491 -6.49 21.28 30.98
N ARG A 492 -5.19 21.53 30.80
CA ARG A 492 -4.67 22.86 30.50
C ARG A 492 -4.07 22.89 29.10
N MET A 493 -4.53 23.83 28.29
CA MET A 493 -4.00 24.05 26.94
C MET A 493 -2.56 24.56 27.03
N VAL A 494 -1.63 23.84 26.41
CA VAL A 494 -0.21 24.22 26.30
C VAL A 494 0.05 24.95 24.99
N MET A 495 -0.61 24.49 23.92
CA MET A 495 -0.50 25.04 22.59
C MET A 495 -1.88 25.06 21.97
N SER A 496 -2.35 26.26 21.63
CA SER A 496 -3.58 26.43 20.86
C SER A 496 -3.45 25.78 19.48
N PRO A 497 -4.57 25.30 18.89
CA PRO A 497 -4.56 24.66 17.59
C PRO A 497 -3.87 25.52 16.54
N ASN A 498 -2.78 25.00 15.96
CA ASN A 498 -2.04 25.66 14.89
C ASN A 498 -1.42 24.62 13.94
N GLY A 499 -0.79 25.08 12.85
CA GLY A 499 -0.09 24.20 11.92
C GLY A 499 0.45 24.95 10.71
N ASP A 500 1.10 24.24 9.80
CA ASP A 500 1.64 24.83 8.59
C ASP A 500 0.53 25.40 7.70
N GLU A 501 0.78 26.56 7.10
CA GLU A 501 -0.11 27.18 6.11
C GLU A 501 -0.09 26.45 4.76
N LYS A 502 0.87 25.54 4.55
CA LYS A 502 0.97 24.71 3.35
C LYS A 502 0.16 23.42 3.54
N PRO A 503 -0.59 22.98 2.51
CA PRO A 503 -1.37 21.75 2.62
C PRO A 503 -0.46 20.53 2.69
N GLY A 504 -0.74 19.63 3.64
CA GLY A 504 -0.02 18.36 3.80
C GLY A 504 -0.36 17.33 2.71
N ALA A 505 -1.56 17.42 2.12
CA ALA A 505 -1.99 16.56 1.03
C ALA A 505 -2.75 17.34 -0.05
N PRO A 506 -2.69 16.90 -1.33
CA PRO A 506 -1.87 15.79 -1.84
C PRO A 506 -0.39 16.16 -1.93
N ASN A 507 0.51 15.21 -1.63
CA ASN A 507 1.94 15.42 -1.78
C ASN A 507 2.33 15.45 -3.27
N LYS A 508 2.35 16.66 -3.83
CA LYS A 508 2.57 16.91 -5.26
C LYS A 508 3.89 16.31 -5.75
N GLN A 509 4.94 16.34 -4.93
CA GLN A 509 6.25 15.78 -5.27
C GLN A 509 6.19 14.26 -5.39
N MET A 510 5.55 13.58 -4.43
CA MET A 510 5.38 12.13 -4.47
C MET A 510 4.56 11.67 -5.68
N ILE A 511 3.45 12.34 -5.97
CA ILE A 511 2.60 12.00 -7.13
C ILE A 511 3.37 12.17 -8.44
N LEU A 512 4.16 13.24 -8.57
CA LEU A 512 4.96 13.49 -9.76
C LEU A 512 6.10 12.47 -9.90
N LEU A 513 6.73 12.06 -8.80
CA LEU A 513 7.74 11.00 -8.79
C LEU A 513 7.14 9.67 -9.26
N VAL A 514 5.98 9.27 -8.73
CA VAL A 514 5.29 8.05 -9.17
C VAL A 514 4.93 8.12 -10.65
N ALA A 515 4.46 9.27 -11.14
CA ALA A 515 4.14 9.46 -12.55
C ALA A 515 5.38 9.34 -13.45
N LEU A 516 6.54 9.84 -13.01
CA LEU A 516 7.82 9.70 -13.71
C LEU A 516 8.25 8.23 -13.78
N VAL A 517 8.21 7.53 -12.65
CA VAL A 517 8.61 6.11 -12.57
C VAL A 517 7.69 5.24 -13.44
N LEU A 518 6.37 5.42 -13.35
CA LEU A 518 5.42 4.68 -14.19
C LEU A 518 5.55 5.06 -15.68
N GLY A 519 5.76 6.35 -15.97
CA GLY A 519 5.92 6.86 -17.33
C GLY A 519 7.11 6.21 -18.06
N MET A 520 8.21 5.98 -17.35
CA MET A 520 9.39 5.29 -17.89
C MET A 520 9.27 3.75 -17.80
N GLY A 521 8.67 3.23 -16.74
CA GLY A 521 8.57 1.80 -16.47
C GLY A 521 7.63 1.05 -17.41
N ILE A 522 6.49 1.63 -17.78
CA ILE A 522 5.50 0.95 -18.65
C ILE A 522 6.09 0.62 -20.04
N PRO A 523 6.67 1.58 -20.79
CA PRO A 523 7.28 1.26 -22.08
C PRO A 523 8.46 0.30 -21.96
N PHE A 524 9.27 0.44 -20.90
CA PHE A 524 10.36 -0.49 -20.63
C PHE A 524 9.84 -1.93 -20.49
N GLY A 525 8.85 -2.16 -19.64
CA GLY A 525 8.27 -3.49 -19.46
C GLY A 525 7.65 -4.06 -20.74
N VAL A 526 6.91 -3.24 -21.50
CA VAL A 526 6.27 -3.67 -22.76
C VAL A 526 7.31 -4.05 -23.82
N PHE A 527 8.30 -3.19 -24.07
CA PHE A 527 9.33 -3.46 -25.08
C PHE A 527 10.27 -4.59 -24.64
N PHE A 528 10.50 -4.74 -23.34
CA PHE A 528 11.32 -5.82 -22.80
C PHE A 528 10.63 -7.16 -23.07
N LEU A 529 9.32 -7.25 -22.80
CA LEU A 529 8.52 -8.43 -23.12
C LEU A 529 8.48 -8.74 -24.62
N ILE A 530 8.31 -7.72 -25.47
CA ILE A 530 8.33 -7.91 -26.93
C ILE A 530 9.69 -8.47 -27.39
N ASN A 531 10.79 -7.94 -26.85
CA ASN A 531 12.13 -8.42 -27.19
C ASN A 531 12.40 -9.85 -26.70
N GLN A 532 11.95 -10.19 -25.48
CA GLN A 532 12.08 -11.56 -24.95
C GLN A 532 11.25 -12.60 -25.71
N LEU A 533 10.14 -12.19 -26.34
CA LEU A 533 9.31 -13.07 -27.14
C LEU A 533 9.79 -13.22 -28.60
N ASP A 534 10.79 -12.45 -29.03
CA ASP A 534 11.31 -12.48 -30.41
C ASP A 534 12.38 -13.58 -30.60
N ASN A 535 11.93 -14.76 -30.99
CA ASN A 535 12.77 -15.96 -31.15
C ASN A 535 13.50 -16.07 -32.51
N ARG A 536 13.77 -14.98 -33.22
CA ARG A 536 14.40 -15.04 -34.56
C ARG A 536 15.91 -14.88 -34.50
N VAL A 537 16.64 -15.60 -35.36
CA VAL A 537 18.11 -15.44 -35.53
C VAL A 537 18.40 -14.04 -36.09
N LYS A 538 19.26 -13.27 -35.45
CA LYS A 538 19.61 -11.88 -35.83
C LYS A 538 21.07 -11.74 -36.21
N ASN A 539 21.98 -12.31 -35.41
CA ASN A 539 23.43 -12.12 -35.53
C ASN A 539 24.17 -13.46 -35.48
N ARG A 540 25.47 -13.48 -35.82
CA ARG A 540 26.34 -14.65 -35.69
C ARG A 540 26.34 -15.28 -34.30
N SER A 541 26.18 -14.48 -33.23
CA SER A 541 26.11 -15.00 -31.85
C SER A 541 25.02 -16.06 -31.67
N ASP A 542 23.90 -15.92 -32.39
CA ASP A 542 22.77 -16.85 -32.30
C ASP A 542 23.05 -18.22 -32.94
N VAL A 543 24.03 -18.28 -33.86
CA VAL A 543 24.44 -19.52 -34.57
C VAL A 543 25.82 -20.01 -34.14
N ALA A 544 26.50 -19.29 -33.25
CA ALA A 544 27.85 -19.59 -32.80
C ALA A 544 27.96 -20.92 -32.02
N GLY A 545 26.86 -21.40 -31.44
CA GLY A 545 26.78 -22.67 -30.74
C GLY A 545 26.65 -23.90 -31.67
N LEU A 546 26.47 -23.71 -32.98
CA LEU A 546 26.43 -24.81 -33.95
C LEU A 546 27.85 -25.30 -34.26
N GLN A 547 28.02 -26.60 -34.51
CA GLN A 547 29.31 -27.17 -34.91
C GLN A 547 29.63 -26.97 -36.40
N ILE A 548 28.70 -26.35 -37.13
CA ILE A 548 28.77 -26.13 -38.58
C ILE A 548 29.79 -25.03 -38.90
N PRO A 549 30.74 -25.27 -39.83
CA PRO A 549 31.65 -24.24 -40.31
C PRO A 549 30.89 -23.01 -40.82
N PHE A 550 31.30 -21.82 -40.37
CA PHE A 550 30.66 -20.56 -40.73
C PHE A 550 31.44 -19.85 -41.84
N LEU A 551 30.79 -19.58 -42.98
CA LEU A 551 31.42 -18.95 -44.15
C LEU A 551 31.42 -17.43 -44.09
N ALA A 552 30.26 -16.80 -43.90
CA ALA A 552 30.15 -15.33 -43.92
C ALA A 552 28.82 -14.81 -43.36
N GLU A 553 28.85 -13.57 -42.86
CA GLU A 553 27.67 -12.74 -42.65
C GLU A 553 27.48 -11.80 -43.86
N ILE A 554 26.35 -11.88 -44.54
CA ILE A 554 26.03 -11.00 -45.67
C ILE A 554 25.09 -9.89 -45.18
N PRO A 555 25.49 -8.61 -45.26
CA PRO A 555 24.69 -7.50 -44.78
C PRO A 555 23.46 -7.25 -45.65
N GLN A 556 22.36 -6.79 -45.05
CA GLN A 556 21.16 -6.43 -45.80
C GLN A 556 21.36 -5.16 -46.64
N ILE A 557 21.09 -5.25 -47.94
CA ILE A 557 21.10 -4.08 -48.84
C ILE A 557 19.86 -3.21 -48.58
N GLY A 558 20.06 -1.92 -48.31
CA GLY A 558 19.01 -0.89 -48.42
C GLY A 558 18.25 -0.51 -47.16
N GLN A 559 18.68 -0.92 -45.96
CA GLN A 559 18.15 -0.32 -44.72
C GLN A 559 19.02 0.87 -44.31
N GLY A 560 18.58 2.07 -44.68
CA GLY A 560 18.95 3.30 -44.00
C GLY A 560 17.67 3.92 -43.46
N ALA A 561 17.60 4.14 -42.14
CA ALA A 561 16.43 4.68 -41.47
C ALA A 561 16.10 6.09 -42.00
N GLY A 562 15.07 6.19 -42.83
CA GLY A 562 14.60 7.46 -43.37
C GLY A 562 13.32 7.31 -44.18
N LEU A 563 12.37 8.22 -43.96
CA LEU A 563 11.08 8.31 -44.65
C LEU A 563 11.24 8.33 -46.19
N LEU A 564 12.35 8.87 -46.68
CA LEU A 564 12.75 8.95 -48.09
C LEU A 564 13.02 7.58 -48.74
N ASN A 565 13.40 6.55 -47.98
CA ASN A 565 13.72 5.22 -48.55
C ASN A 565 12.49 4.32 -48.78
N LYS A 566 11.34 4.60 -48.15
CA LYS A 566 10.07 3.91 -48.49
C LYS A 566 9.66 4.16 -49.94
N LEU A 567 9.96 5.36 -50.46
CA LEU A 567 9.77 5.69 -51.89
C LEU A 567 10.78 4.95 -52.78
N ARG A 568 12.02 4.77 -52.31
CA ARG A 568 13.07 4.01 -53.03
C ARG A 568 12.80 2.50 -53.05
N LYS A 569 12.10 1.97 -52.05
CA LYS A 569 11.69 0.55 -51.94
C LYS A 569 10.81 0.10 -53.12
N ASN A 570 10.00 0.98 -53.68
CA ASN A 570 9.20 0.70 -54.88
C ASN A 570 10.05 0.62 -56.16
N MET A 571 11.24 1.23 -56.20
CA MET A 571 12.19 1.08 -57.32
C MET A 571 13.11 -0.16 -57.17
N LEU A 572 13.24 -0.73 -55.95
CA LEU A 572 14.12 -1.88 -55.66
C LEU A 572 13.47 -3.25 -55.82
N ASN A 573 12.19 -3.34 -56.21
CA ASN A 573 11.52 -4.63 -56.42
C ASN A 573 12.15 -5.47 -57.56
N ASN A 574 12.96 -4.86 -58.44
CA ASN A 574 13.77 -5.54 -59.46
C ASN A 574 15.22 -5.87 -59.02
N ALA A 575 15.56 -5.76 -57.72
CA ALA A 575 16.93 -5.88 -57.23
C ALA A 575 17.30 -7.24 -56.60
N ASN A 576 16.36 -8.17 -56.42
CA ASN A 576 16.63 -9.47 -55.80
C ASN A 576 17.56 -10.38 -56.63
N THR A 577 17.92 -9.94 -57.84
CA THR A 577 18.57 -10.77 -58.87
C THR A 577 19.81 -10.14 -59.49
N ARG A 578 20.37 -9.08 -58.89
CA ARG A 578 21.57 -8.41 -59.42
C ARG A 578 22.86 -8.97 -58.81
N ILE A 579 23.86 -9.18 -59.67
CA ILE A 579 25.26 -9.34 -59.24
C ILE A 579 25.75 -7.97 -58.78
N VAL A 580 26.01 -7.82 -57.48
CA VAL A 580 26.46 -6.58 -56.82
C VAL A 580 27.97 -6.55 -56.58
N VAL A 581 28.66 -7.66 -56.88
CA VAL A 581 30.11 -7.76 -56.73
C VAL A 581 30.81 -7.24 -57.99
N GLU A 582 31.75 -6.32 -57.79
CA GLU A 582 32.52 -5.66 -58.84
C GLU A 582 34.01 -5.58 -58.45
N ALA A 583 34.90 -5.68 -59.44
CA ALA A 583 36.34 -5.54 -59.22
C ALA A 583 36.66 -4.13 -58.70
N GLY A 584 37.44 -4.05 -57.61
CA GLY A 584 37.90 -2.77 -57.03
C GLY A 584 36.93 -2.05 -56.07
N ASN A 585 35.67 -2.47 -55.96
CA ASN A 585 34.69 -1.83 -55.08
C ASN A 585 34.90 -2.23 -53.60
N ARG A 586 35.00 -1.26 -52.67
CA ARG A 586 35.31 -1.47 -51.24
C ARG A 586 34.09 -1.36 -50.30
N ASN A 587 32.88 -1.52 -50.81
CA ASN A 587 31.67 -1.46 -49.98
C ASN A 587 31.49 -2.73 -49.12
N GLY A 588 30.81 -2.60 -47.96
CA GLY A 588 30.69 -3.68 -46.97
C GLY A 588 30.12 -5.01 -47.51
N ILE A 589 29.28 -4.97 -48.55
CA ILE A 589 28.78 -6.18 -49.21
C ILE A 589 29.83 -6.86 -50.10
N ASN A 590 30.66 -6.09 -50.82
CA ASN A 590 31.75 -6.63 -51.62
C ASN A 590 32.80 -7.26 -50.71
N GLU A 591 33.06 -6.66 -49.54
CA GLU A 591 33.98 -7.22 -48.55
C GLU A 591 33.44 -8.52 -47.93
N ALA A 592 32.16 -8.58 -47.58
CA ALA A 592 31.52 -9.81 -47.10
C ALA A 592 31.64 -10.97 -48.11
N PHE A 593 31.44 -10.70 -49.40
CA PHE A 593 31.60 -11.70 -50.46
C PHE A 593 33.07 -12.05 -50.76
N ARG A 594 34.02 -11.15 -50.51
CA ARG A 594 35.46 -11.48 -50.54
C ARG A 594 35.85 -12.43 -49.42
N VAL A 595 35.39 -12.17 -48.19
CA VAL A 595 35.59 -13.07 -47.05
C VAL A 595 35.00 -14.43 -47.34
N LEU A 596 33.76 -14.46 -47.87
CA LEU A 596 33.11 -15.70 -48.31
C LEU A 596 33.99 -16.46 -49.31
N ARG A 597 34.50 -15.79 -50.36
CA ARG A 597 35.37 -16.41 -51.36
C ARG A 597 36.63 -17.00 -50.74
N THR A 598 37.31 -16.27 -49.85
CA THR A 598 38.50 -16.76 -49.16
C THR A 598 38.20 -18.00 -48.30
N ASN A 599 37.09 -17.99 -47.56
CA ASN A 599 36.68 -19.15 -46.76
C ASN A 599 36.29 -20.34 -47.64
N LEU A 600 35.66 -20.09 -48.78
CA LEU A 600 35.36 -21.12 -49.77
C LEU A 600 36.63 -21.73 -50.36
N ASP A 601 37.63 -20.89 -50.70
CA ASP A 601 38.94 -21.36 -51.19
C ASP A 601 39.62 -22.30 -50.17
N PHE A 602 39.55 -22.00 -48.88
CA PHE A 602 40.09 -22.88 -47.83
C PHE A 602 39.40 -24.25 -47.78
N MET A 603 38.10 -24.30 -48.09
CA MET A 603 37.36 -25.57 -48.16
C MET A 603 37.73 -26.37 -49.40
N THR A 604 37.98 -25.71 -50.54
CA THR A 604 38.15 -26.40 -51.84
C THR A 604 39.61 -26.71 -52.21
N ASN A 605 40.59 -25.96 -51.67
CA ASN A 605 42.02 -26.11 -51.99
C ASN A 605 42.66 -27.46 -51.59
N GLN A 606 41.92 -28.38 -51.00
CA GLN A 606 42.42 -29.70 -50.62
C GLN A 606 42.57 -30.65 -51.83
N GLU A 607 41.91 -30.37 -52.96
CA GLU A 607 41.94 -31.19 -54.19
C GLU A 607 42.25 -30.35 -55.44
N PRO A 608 43.50 -29.91 -55.66
CA PRO A 608 43.86 -29.05 -56.79
C PRO A 608 43.65 -29.76 -58.14
N GLY A 609 42.92 -29.11 -59.06
CA GLY A 609 42.68 -29.59 -60.43
C GLY A 609 41.39 -30.40 -60.62
N LYS A 610 40.58 -30.58 -59.57
CA LYS A 610 39.24 -31.18 -59.65
C LYS A 610 38.18 -30.08 -59.78
N CYS A 611 37.16 -30.31 -60.60
CA CYS A 611 35.97 -29.45 -60.63
C CYS A 611 35.17 -29.62 -59.33
N HIS A 612 34.89 -28.53 -58.62
CA HIS A 612 34.15 -28.56 -57.36
C HIS A 612 32.64 -28.34 -57.58
N LYS A 613 31.82 -29.35 -57.24
CA LYS A 613 30.35 -29.27 -57.30
C LYS A 613 29.80 -28.77 -55.96
N ILE A 614 29.35 -27.52 -55.94
CA ILE A 614 28.90 -26.83 -54.72
C ILE A 614 27.39 -26.65 -54.74
N MET A 615 26.69 -27.36 -53.86
CA MET A 615 25.26 -27.21 -53.67
C MET A 615 24.96 -26.01 -52.78
N VAL A 616 24.03 -25.15 -53.18
CA VAL A 616 23.55 -24.04 -52.36
C VAL A 616 22.07 -24.20 -52.08
N THR A 617 21.71 -24.21 -50.79
CA THR A 617 20.32 -24.37 -50.33
C THR A 617 20.05 -23.47 -49.13
N SER A 618 18.81 -23.46 -48.67
CA SER A 618 18.35 -22.68 -47.51
C SER A 618 17.36 -23.50 -46.70
N PHE A 619 17.21 -23.19 -45.42
CA PHE A 619 16.19 -23.86 -44.61
C PHE A 619 14.77 -23.40 -44.97
N ASN A 620 14.54 -22.08 -44.99
CA ASN A 620 13.25 -21.49 -45.34
C ASN A 620 13.25 -20.92 -46.78
N PRO A 621 12.09 -20.91 -47.47
CA PRO A 621 11.90 -20.08 -48.66
C PRO A 621 12.23 -18.61 -48.38
N ASN A 622 12.67 -17.87 -49.40
CA ASN A 622 13.01 -16.44 -49.33
C ASN A 622 14.23 -16.09 -48.43
N ALA A 623 15.09 -17.07 -48.11
CA ALA A 623 16.32 -16.82 -47.37
C ALA A 623 17.37 -16.00 -48.16
N GLY A 624 17.16 -15.77 -49.46
CA GLY A 624 18.08 -15.04 -50.34
C GLY A 624 19.10 -15.93 -51.07
N LYS A 625 18.81 -17.23 -51.17
CA LYS A 625 19.61 -18.25 -51.85
C LYS A 625 20.14 -17.82 -53.23
N THR A 626 19.22 -17.47 -54.14
CA THR A 626 19.52 -17.03 -55.51
C THR A 626 20.43 -15.79 -55.55
N PHE A 627 20.22 -14.83 -54.63
CA PHE A 627 21.07 -13.66 -54.52
C PHE A 627 22.49 -14.04 -54.08
N THR A 628 22.61 -14.88 -53.05
CA THR A 628 23.90 -15.33 -52.51
C THR A 628 24.66 -16.18 -53.51
N ILE A 629 24.05 -17.17 -54.16
CA ILE A 629 24.72 -18.06 -55.11
C ILE A 629 25.25 -17.30 -56.34
N MET A 630 24.48 -16.37 -56.90
CA MET A 630 24.93 -15.58 -58.06
C MET A 630 26.13 -14.70 -57.72
N ASN A 631 26.10 -14.05 -56.55
CA ASN A 631 27.20 -13.19 -56.12
C ASN A 631 28.42 -14.01 -55.70
N MET A 632 28.23 -15.14 -55.02
CA MET A 632 29.28 -16.09 -54.68
C MET A 632 29.99 -16.61 -55.94
N ALA A 633 29.23 -17.07 -56.95
CA ALA A 633 29.78 -17.52 -58.23
C ALA A 633 30.53 -16.40 -58.97
N ALA A 634 29.96 -15.19 -59.01
CA ALA A 634 30.63 -14.03 -59.60
C ALA A 634 31.96 -13.70 -58.90
N THR A 635 32.07 -13.88 -57.58
CA THR A 635 33.33 -13.60 -56.85
C THR A 635 34.43 -14.57 -57.20
N VAL A 636 34.07 -15.84 -57.43
CA VAL A 636 34.99 -16.91 -57.82
C VAL A 636 35.42 -16.71 -59.28
N ALA A 637 34.49 -16.35 -60.17
CA ALA A 637 34.80 -16.02 -61.56
C ALA A 637 35.78 -14.84 -61.69
N LEU A 638 35.64 -13.81 -60.83
CA LEU A 638 36.58 -12.69 -60.75
C LEU A 638 38.02 -13.08 -60.36
N LYS A 639 38.24 -14.28 -59.80
CA LYS A 639 39.56 -14.84 -59.51
C LYS A 639 40.20 -15.53 -60.73
N GLY A 640 39.45 -15.67 -61.83
CA GLY A 640 39.91 -16.28 -63.08
C GLY A 640 39.48 -17.75 -63.26
N SER A 641 38.75 -18.33 -62.31
CA SER A 641 38.21 -19.70 -62.42
C SER A 641 37.00 -19.75 -63.35
N LYS A 642 36.85 -20.82 -64.13
CA LYS A 642 35.67 -21.06 -64.97
C LYS A 642 34.51 -21.57 -64.10
N VAL A 643 33.44 -20.79 -64.01
CA VAL A 643 32.31 -21.06 -63.11
C VAL A 643 31.02 -21.29 -63.89
N LEU A 644 30.27 -22.31 -63.52
CA LEU A 644 28.93 -22.61 -64.04
C LEU A 644 27.87 -22.51 -62.93
N LEU A 645 26.78 -21.80 -63.20
CA LEU A 645 25.56 -21.77 -62.38
C LEU A 645 24.50 -22.72 -62.96
N LEU A 646 24.07 -23.71 -62.18
CA LEU A 646 22.98 -24.61 -62.54
C LEU A 646 21.74 -24.30 -61.70
N ASP A 647 20.62 -24.00 -62.35
CA ASP A 647 19.32 -23.86 -61.69
C ASP A 647 18.66 -25.23 -61.53
N LEU A 648 18.86 -25.89 -60.38
CA LEU A 648 18.27 -27.19 -60.06
C LEU A 648 16.99 -27.08 -59.22
N ASP A 649 16.48 -25.86 -58.99
CA ASP A 649 15.14 -25.64 -58.43
C ASP A 649 14.09 -25.82 -59.54
N LEU A 650 13.90 -27.08 -59.96
CA LEU A 650 12.95 -27.48 -61.02
C LEU A 650 11.48 -27.18 -60.65
N ARG A 651 11.19 -26.67 -59.44
CA ARG A 651 9.84 -26.30 -58.98
C ARG A 651 9.54 -24.83 -59.17
N LYS A 652 10.51 -23.94 -58.91
CA LYS A 652 10.31 -22.48 -59.00
C LYS A 652 11.09 -21.80 -60.13
N GLY A 653 12.21 -22.38 -60.56
CA GLY A 653 13.10 -21.83 -61.60
C GLY A 653 13.55 -20.41 -61.29
N THR A 654 14.12 -20.19 -60.10
CA THR A 654 14.38 -18.85 -59.56
C THR A 654 15.52 -18.11 -60.27
N LEU A 655 16.53 -18.82 -60.77
CA LEU A 655 17.61 -18.20 -61.54
C LEU A 655 17.14 -17.89 -62.98
N GLY A 656 16.34 -18.76 -63.61
CA GLY A 656 15.82 -18.51 -64.96
C GLY A 656 14.98 -17.22 -65.07
N LYS A 657 14.17 -16.93 -64.04
CA LYS A 657 13.39 -15.68 -63.94
C LYS A 657 14.23 -14.43 -63.69
N ALA A 658 15.43 -14.59 -63.14
CA ALA A 658 16.30 -13.50 -62.75
C ALA A 658 16.93 -12.75 -63.94
N MET A 659 17.07 -13.44 -65.07
CA MET A 659 17.86 -12.98 -66.21
C MET A 659 17.05 -12.81 -67.50
N GLU A 660 15.74 -13.10 -67.54
CA GLU A 660 14.87 -12.96 -68.74
C GLU A 660 15.31 -13.79 -69.98
N HIS A 661 15.61 -15.09 -69.83
CA HIS A 661 16.08 -15.95 -70.94
C HIS A 661 15.18 -17.17 -71.23
N ASN A 662 15.06 -17.54 -72.52
CA ASN A 662 14.09 -18.51 -73.08
C ASN A 662 14.75 -19.76 -73.72
N LYS A 663 15.80 -20.31 -73.11
CA LYS A 663 16.41 -21.57 -73.56
C LYS A 663 15.66 -22.80 -73.00
N ALA A 664 15.79 -23.96 -73.65
CA ALA A 664 15.04 -25.18 -73.32
C ALA A 664 15.51 -25.83 -72.00
N GLY A 665 16.77 -25.60 -71.62
CA GLY A 665 17.31 -25.78 -70.26
C GLY A 665 17.47 -27.22 -69.77
N ILE A 666 17.77 -27.34 -68.48
CA ILE A 666 18.07 -28.62 -67.80
C ILE A 666 16.90 -29.60 -67.91
N SER A 667 15.67 -29.11 -67.80
CA SER A 667 14.45 -29.92 -67.91
C SER A 667 14.31 -30.62 -69.26
N ALA A 668 14.64 -29.95 -70.37
CA ALA A 668 14.54 -30.54 -71.70
C ALA A 668 15.63 -31.59 -71.94
N TYR A 669 16.84 -31.39 -71.41
CA TYR A 669 17.89 -32.40 -71.43
C TYR A 669 17.48 -33.63 -70.62
N LEU A 670 17.13 -33.48 -69.34
CA LEU A 670 16.77 -34.62 -68.49
C LEU A 670 15.61 -35.46 -69.06
N ASN A 671 14.66 -34.81 -69.74
CA ASN A 671 13.50 -35.47 -70.38
C ASN A 671 13.76 -36.15 -71.75
N GLY A 672 14.96 -36.09 -72.34
CA GLY A 672 15.16 -36.71 -73.68
C GLY A 672 15.07 -35.80 -74.87
N LYS A 673 14.64 -34.55 -74.69
CA LYS A 673 14.38 -33.64 -75.81
C LYS A 673 15.67 -33.02 -76.38
N LEU A 674 16.73 -32.93 -75.57
CA LEU A 674 18.04 -32.44 -75.98
C LEU A 674 19.12 -33.50 -75.76
N SER A 675 19.96 -33.74 -76.76
CA SER A 675 21.06 -34.71 -76.68
C SER A 675 22.34 -34.15 -76.05
N ASP A 676 22.60 -32.85 -76.19
CA ASP A 676 23.82 -32.18 -75.72
C ASP A 676 23.46 -30.96 -74.85
N ILE A 677 23.88 -30.99 -73.58
CA ILE A 677 23.62 -29.92 -72.60
C ILE A 677 24.46 -28.66 -72.87
N MET A 678 25.61 -28.78 -73.53
CA MET A 678 26.53 -27.67 -73.78
C MET A 678 25.91 -26.59 -74.68
N THR A 679 24.96 -26.97 -75.53
CA THR A 679 24.19 -26.03 -76.37
C THR A 679 23.32 -25.07 -75.55
N GLU A 680 22.97 -25.45 -74.33
CA GLU A 680 22.11 -24.68 -73.43
C GLU A 680 22.89 -23.73 -72.52
N VAL A 681 24.23 -23.75 -72.55
CA VAL A 681 25.10 -22.84 -71.79
C VAL A 681 24.85 -21.39 -72.18
N GLN A 682 24.78 -20.51 -71.18
CA GLN A 682 24.54 -19.07 -71.34
C GLN A 682 25.69 -18.29 -70.67
N HIS A 683 26.36 -17.43 -71.44
CA HIS A 683 27.44 -16.59 -70.93
C HIS A 683 26.86 -15.37 -70.20
N ILE A 684 27.20 -15.21 -68.91
CA ILE A 684 26.71 -14.10 -68.07
C ILE A 684 27.78 -13.00 -67.94
N LYS A 685 29.01 -13.38 -67.58
CA LYS A 685 30.18 -12.50 -67.42
C LYS A 685 31.46 -13.29 -67.74
N ASP A 686 32.61 -12.62 -67.74
CA ASP A 686 33.91 -13.28 -67.87
C ASP A 686 34.05 -14.43 -66.87
N ASN A 687 34.30 -15.63 -67.39
CA ASN A 687 34.41 -16.89 -66.65
C ASN A 687 33.16 -17.28 -65.81
N LEU A 688 31.98 -16.74 -66.12
CA LEU A 688 30.73 -17.08 -65.45
C LEU A 688 29.63 -17.42 -66.46
N ASP A 689 29.27 -18.68 -66.46
CA ASP A 689 28.22 -19.25 -67.31
C ASP A 689 27.04 -19.75 -66.48
N MET A 690 25.91 -19.98 -67.13
CA MET A 690 24.69 -20.46 -66.49
C MET A 690 23.88 -21.42 -67.38
N ILE A 691 23.20 -22.38 -66.75
CA ILE A 691 22.13 -23.17 -67.37
C ILE A 691 20.87 -23.06 -66.50
N SER A 692 19.79 -22.56 -67.11
CA SER A 692 18.47 -22.44 -66.48
C SER A 692 17.69 -23.75 -66.50
N VAL A 693 16.66 -23.86 -65.64
CA VAL A 693 15.72 -24.99 -65.65
C VAL A 693 15.06 -25.21 -67.03
N GLY A 694 14.68 -24.12 -67.71
CA GLY A 694 13.78 -24.17 -68.87
C GLY A 694 12.31 -24.30 -68.43
N SER A 695 11.51 -25.09 -69.15
CA SER A 695 10.11 -25.35 -68.75
C SER A 695 10.03 -26.24 -67.51
N LEU A 696 9.28 -25.81 -66.48
CA LEU A 696 9.13 -26.54 -65.22
C LEU A 696 8.52 -27.94 -65.47
N PRO A 697 9.22 -29.03 -65.10
CA PRO A 697 8.72 -30.39 -65.30
C PRO A 697 7.67 -30.78 -64.23
N PRO A 698 6.74 -31.71 -64.56
CA PRO A 698 5.77 -32.23 -63.58
C PRO A 698 6.40 -33.17 -62.53
N ASN A 699 7.56 -33.77 -62.82
CA ASN A 699 8.24 -34.77 -61.97
C ASN A 699 9.72 -34.42 -61.64
N PRO A 700 9.99 -33.34 -60.86
CA PRO A 700 11.35 -32.90 -60.51
C PRO A 700 12.28 -33.96 -59.89
N ALA A 701 11.82 -34.69 -58.87
CA ALA A 701 12.66 -35.61 -58.10
C ALA A 701 13.16 -36.79 -58.94
N GLU A 702 12.30 -37.36 -59.78
CA GLU A 702 12.62 -38.49 -60.68
C GLU A 702 13.67 -38.08 -61.72
N LEU A 703 13.58 -36.85 -62.24
CA LEU A 703 14.54 -36.34 -63.21
C LEU A 703 15.93 -36.13 -62.57
N LEU A 704 15.97 -35.69 -61.32
CA LEU A 704 17.21 -35.47 -60.57
C LEU A 704 17.87 -36.78 -60.11
N ASP A 705 17.12 -37.86 -59.89
CA ASP A 705 17.67 -39.19 -59.53
C ASP A 705 18.07 -40.04 -60.76
N SER A 706 17.92 -39.49 -61.97
CA SER A 706 18.20 -40.20 -63.22
C SER A 706 19.71 -40.33 -63.52
N GLU A 707 20.12 -41.41 -64.20
CA GLU A 707 21.52 -41.55 -64.67
C GLU A 707 21.96 -40.41 -65.60
N ARG A 708 21.01 -39.79 -66.28
CA ARG A 708 21.28 -38.69 -67.20
C ARG A 708 21.68 -37.42 -66.48
N PHE A 709 21.14 -37.17 -65.29
CA PHE A 709 21.59 -36.07 -64.44
C PHE A 709 23.06 -36.26 -64.04
N ARG A 710 23.46 -37.49 -63.70
CA ARG A 710 24.87 -37.81 -63.42
C ARG A 710 25.78 -37.59 -64.63
N LYS A 711 25.40 -38.13 -65.79
CA LYS A 711 26.15 -37.94 -67.05
C LYS A 711 26.30 -36.46 -67.43
N MET A 712 25.26 -35.66 -67.20
CA MET A 712 25.31 -34.21 -67.40
C MET A 712 26.40 -33.56 -66.54
N LEU A 713 26.45 -33.88 -65.25
CA LEU A 713 27.46 -33.33 -64.35
C LEU A 713 28.88 -33.79 -64.70
N GLU A 714 29.05 -35.06 -65.10
CA GLU A 714 30.33 -35.62 -65.60
C GLU A 714 30.82 -34.99 -66.91
N GLU A 715 29.89 -34.51 -67.74
CA GLU A 715 30.22 -33.77 -68.96
C GLU A 715 30.62 -32.33 -68.62
N LEU A 716 29.84 -31.66 -67.77
CA LEU A 716 30.11 -30.27 -67.36
C LEU A 716 31.40 -30.12 -66.54
N GLU A 717 31.74 -31.09 -65.69
CA GLU A 717 32.94 -31.03 -64.84
C GLU A 717 34.26 -31.03 -65.64
N LYS A 718 34.24 -31.40 -66.92
CA LYS A 718 35.41 -31.35 -67.81
C LYS A 718 35.72 -29.94 -68.32
N HIS A 719 34.73 -29.04 -68.26
CA HIS A 719 34.81 -27.70 -68.86
C HIS A 719 34.92 -26.56 -67.83
N TYR A 720 34.57 -26.82 -66.57
CA TYR A 720 34.48 -25.83 -65.51
C TYR A 720 35.31 -26.24 -64.29
N ASP A 721 35.80 -25.25 -63.55
CA ASP A 721 36.51 -25.46 -62.29
C ASP A 721 35.52 -25.52 -61.10
N TYR A 722 34.38 -24.82 -61.23
CA TYR A 722 33.34 -24.76 -60.20
C TYR A 722 31.95 -24.88 -60.83
N ILE A 723 31.11 -25.75 -60.27
CA ILE A 723 29.70 -25.87 -60.62
C ILE A 723 28.87 -25.54 -59.37
N PHE A 724 28.17 -24.41 -59.39
CA PHE A 724 27.25 -23.98 -58.34
C PHE A 724 25.82 -24.40 -58.65
N MET A 725 25.20 -25.18 -57.77
CA MET A 725 23.87 -25.76 -57.96
C MET A 725 22.84 -25.09 -57.05
N ASP A 726 21.90 -24.32 -57.62
CA ASP A 726 20.80 -23.67 -56.89
C ASP A 726 19.70 -24.70 -56.60
N CYS A 727 19.46 -24.99 -55.32
CA CYS A 727 18.57 -26.09 -54.91
C CYS A 727 17.34 -25.58 -54.14
N PRO A 728 16.21 -26.32 -54.12
CA PRO A 728 15.06 -25.94 -53.30
C PRO A 728 15.38 -25.98 -51.78
N PRO A 729 14.59 -25.33 -50.92
CA PRO A 729 14.84 -25.32 -49.47
C PRO A 729 14.78 -26.72 -48.84
N VAL A 730 15.71 -27.04 -47.93
CA VAL A 730 15.89 -28.38 -47.34
C VAL A 730 14.72 -28.87 -46.49
N ASP A 731 13.97 -27.96 -45.86
CA ASP A 731 12.84 -28.32 -44.99
C ASP A 731 11.58 -28.74 -45.78
N LEU A 732 11.52 -28.37 -47.07
CA LEU A 732 10.29 -28.46 -47.85
C LEU A 732 10.20 -29.71 -48.73
N VAL A 733 11.32 -30.24 -49.24
CA VAL A 733 11.32 -31.25 -50.32
C VAL A 733 12.55 -32.17 -50.30
N ALA A 734 12.37 -33.43 -50.71
CA ALA A 734 13.43 -34.43 -50.88
C ALA A 734 14.44 -34.15 -52.02
N ASP A 735 14.11 -33.28 -52.99
CA ASP A 735 14.93 -32.99 -54.18
C ASP A 735 16.38 -32.61 -53.81
N THR A 736 16.56 -31.82 -52.74
CA THR A 736 17.87 -31.33 -52.29
C THR A 736 18.75 -32.46 -51.74
N ALA A 737 18.16 -33.49 -51.12
CA ALA A 737 18.91 -34.66 -50.64
C ALA A 737 19.40 -35.55 -51.80
N ILE A 738 18.67 -35.56 -52.93
CA ILE A 738 19.09 -36.28 -54.14
C ILE A 738 20.29 -35.59 -54.77
N ILE A 739 20.21 -34.26 -54.95
CA ILE A 739 21.31 -33.44 -55.50
C ILE A 739 22.56 -33.53 -54.61
N ALA A 740 22.38 -33.59 -53.28
CA ALA A 740 23.49 -33.69 -52.32
C ALA A 740 24.40 -34.91 -52.54
N LYS A 741 23.90 -36.00 -53.14
CA LYS A 741 24.72 -37.19 -53.45
C LYS A 741 25.85 -36.87 -54.43
N GLU A 742 25.57 -36.03 -55.42
CA GLU A 742 26.46 -35.65 -56.51
C GLU A 742 27.28 -34.38 -56.20
N ALA A 743 26.97 -33.69 -55.09
CA ALA A 743 27.71 -32.53 -54.61
C ALA A 743 28.95 -32.91 -53.79
N ASP A 744 30.02 -32.12 -53.91
CA ASP A 744 31.24 -32.23 -53.09
C ASP A 744 31.12 -31.37 -51.81
N PHE A 745 30.45 -30.22 -51.91
CA PHE A 745 30.26 -29.26 -50.82
C PHE A 745 28.82 -28.76 -50.75
N THR A 746 28.35 -28.47 -49.53
CA THR A 746 27.02 -27.91 -49.31
C THR A 746 27.11 -26.55 -48.59
N VAL A 747 26.43 -25.54 -49.11
CA VAL A 747 26.29 -24.23 -48.47
C VAL A 747 24.83 -24.02 -48.08
N LEU A 748 24.58 -23.97 -46.77
CA LEU A 748 23.27 -23.67 -46.20
C LEU A 748 23.15 -22.18 -45.89
N ILE A 749 22.08 -21.56 -46.35
CA ILE A 749 21.77 -20.15 -46.10
C ILE A 749 20.64 -20.04 -45.08
N ILE A 750 20.93 -19.35 -43.97
CA ILE A 750 19.95 -18.90 -42.98
C ILE A 750 19.75 -17.39 -43.14
N ARG A 751 18.51 -16.92 -43.05
CA ARG A 751 18.21 -15.49 -43.14
C ARG A 751 17.95 -14.87 -41.76
N ALA A 752 18.74 -13.85 -41.44
CA ALA A 752 18.54 -13.04 -40.25
C ALA A 752 17.16 -12.36 -40.26
N GLY A 753 16.48 -12.35 -39.11
CA GLY A 753 15.13 -11.82 -38.92
C GLY A 753 14.00 -12.67 -39.51
N LEU A 754 14.30 -13.83 -40.13
CA LEU A 754 13.31 -14.76 -40.68
C LEU A 754 13.38 -16.15 -40.02
N PHE A 755 14.58 -16.68 -39.78
CA PHE A 755 14.78 -18.03 -39.24
C PHE A 755 14.48 -18.08 -37.74
N ASP A 756 13.71 -19.07 -37.30
CA ASP A 756 13.37 -19.29 -35.89
C ASP A 756 14.51 -20.02 -35.17
N LYS A 757 15.04 -19.43 -34.10
CA LYS A 757 16.14 -19.99 -33.28
C LYS A 757 15.82 -21.40 -32.79
N ARG A 758 14.55 -21.72 -32.56
CA ARG A 758 14.10 -23.04 -32.09
C ARG A 758 14.34 -24.15 -33.12
N ALA A 759 14.55 -23.81 -34.39
CA ALA A 759 14.86 -24.77 -35.46
C ALA A 759 16.37 -25.02 -35.64
N LEU A 760 17.24 -24.31 -34.91
CA LEU A 760 18.70 -24.52 -34.98
C LEU A 760 19.15 -25.97 -34.66
N PRO A 761 18.55 -26.70 -33.69
CA PRO A 761 18.89 -28.10 -33.45
C PRO A 761 18.64 -29.03 -34.65
N VAL A 762 17.65 -28.71 -35.49
CA VAL A 762 17.37 -29.47 -36.72
C VAL A 762 18.50 -29.28 -37.72
N VAL A 763 18.99 -28.05 -37.87
CA VAL A 763 20.14 -27.71 -38.73
C VAL A 763 21.42 -28.40 -38.26
N GLU A 764 21.65 -28.45 -36.94
CA GLU A 764 22.76 -29.21 -36.34
C GLU A 764 22.65 -30.71 -36.65
N THR A 765 21.44 -31.28 -36.51
CA THR A 765 21.19 -32.70 -36.83
C THR A 765 21.47 -32.99 -38.31
N MET A 766 21.11 -32.08 -39.22
CA MET A 766 21.42 -32.22 -40.65
C MET A 766 22.93 -32.28 -40.91
N TYR A 767 23.71 -31.44 -40.24
CA TYR A 767 25.17 -31.46 -40.33
C TYR A 767 25.77 -32.78 -39.80
N GLN A 768 25.33 -33.21 -38.62
CA GLN A 768 25.81 -34.44 -37.97
C GLN A 768 25.44 -35.72 -38.74
N SER A 769 24.31 -35.71 -39.46
CA SER A 769 23.87 -36.86 -40.26
C SER A 769 24.83 -37.22 -41.40
N GLY A 770 25.69 -36.30 -41.84
CA GLY A 770 26.63 -36.50 -42.93
C GLY A 770 25.99 -36.60 -44.33
N VAL A 771 24.66 -36.47 -44.45
CA VAL A 771 23.94 -36.50 -45.74
C VAL A 771 24.42 -35.38 -46.67
N TYR A 772 24.76 -34.23 -46.11
CA TYR A 772 25.28 -33.06 -46.83
C TYR A 772 26.79 -32.94 -46.63
N LYS A 773 27.57 -33.33 -47.65
CA LYS A 773 29.03 -33.33 -47.59
C LYS A 773 29.58 -31.92 -47.36
N HIS A 774 30.54 -31.79 -46.44
CA HIS A 774 31.26 -30.55 -46.12
C HIS A 774 30.33 -29.33 -45.98
N MET A 775 29.23 -29.51 -45.24
CA MET A 775 28.21 -28.48 -45.10
C MET A 775 28.74 -27.27 -44.33
N ALA A 776 28.49 -26.07 -44.84
CA ALA A 776 28.87 -24.80 -44.22
C ALA A 776 27.72 -23.79 -44.24
N LEU A 777 27.73 -22.86 -43.29
CA LEU A 777 26.63 -21.93 -43.02
C LEU A 777 26.93 -20.50 -43.47
N ILE A 778 25.95 -19.86 -44.11
CA ILE A 778 25.95 -18.42 -44.39
C ILE A 778 24.75 -17.78 -43.69
N LEU A 779 24.99 -16.69 -42.97
CA LEU A 779 23.94 -15.84 -42.41
C LEU A 779 23.69 -14.65 -43.34
N ASN A 780 22.53 -14.62 -44.00
CA ASN A 780 22.17 -13.59 -44.97
C ASN A 780 21.19 -12.56 -44.41
N GLY A 781 21.35 -11.30 -44.81
CA GLY A 781 20.44 -10.21 -44.46
C GLY A 781 20.63 -9.66 -43.05
N VAL A 782 21.85 -9.71 -42.51
CA VAL A 782 22.18 -9.14 -41.19
C VAL A 782 22.01 -7.63 -41.23
N ASP A 783 21.33 -7.06 -40.23
CA ASP A 783 21.12 -5.63 -40.12
C ASP A 783 22.37 -4.96 -39.52
N THR A 784 23.09 -4.20 -40.34
CA THR A 784 24.30 -3.47 -39.93
C THR A 784 24.01 -2.09 -39.35
N THR A 785 22.73 -1.66 -39.30
CA THR A 785 22.34 -0.33 -38.82
C THR A 785 22.14 -0.25 -37.32
N THR A 786 21.95 -1.38 -36.65
CA THR A 786 22.13 -1.51 -35.20
C THR A 786 23.61 -1.37 -34.91
N LYS A 787 24.05 -0.11 -34.81
CA LYS A 787 25.32 0.30 -34.21
C LYS A 787 25.37 -0.15 -32.74
N SER A 788 25.55 -1.45 -32.51
CA SER A 788 26.13 -1.92 -31.26
C SER A 788 27.58 -1.48 -31.28
N TYR A 789 27.82 -0.29 -30.73
CA TYR A 789 29.15 0.16 -30.35
C TYR A 789 29.79 -0.95 -29.49
N GLY A 790 30.76 -1.66 -30.07
CA GLY A 790 31.73 -2.43 -29.29
C GLY A 790 31.83 -3.94 -29.47
N HIS A 791 31.26 -4.58 -30.51
CA HIS A 791 31.48 -6.02 -30.71
C HIS A 791 31.53 -6.48 -32.18
N TYR A 792 32.34 -5.81 -33.00
CA TYR A 792 32.85 -6.40 -34.24
C TYR A 792 34.33 -6.08 -34.37
N GLY A 793 35.14 -7.08 -34.08
CA GLY A 793 36.60 -7.04 -34.20
C GLY A 793 37.18 -8.43 -33.95
N TYR A 794 36.91 -9.37 -34.86
CA TYR A 794 37.81 -10.51 -35.00
C TYR A 794 39.20 -9.95 -35.36
N GLY A 795 40.17 -10.26 -34.50
CA GLY A 795 41.54 -9.84 -34.66
C GLY A 795 42.16 -10.45 -35.92
N TYR A 796 42.71 -9.58 -36.77
CA TYR A 796 44.06 -9.69 -37.32
C TYR A 796 44.36 -8.32 -37.93
N GLY A 797 45.06 -7.48 -37.16
CA GLY A 797 45.53 -6.19 -37.61
C GLY A 797 46.88 -6.34 -38.30
N TYR A 798 46.92 -6.09 -39.60
CA TYR A 798 48.05 -5.40 -40.24
C TYR A 798 47.46 -4.32 -41.15
N GLY A 799 47.50 -3.09 -40.65
CA GLY A 799 47.12 -1.90 -41.40
C GLY A 799 48.29 -1.44 -42.27
N TYR A 800 48.01 -1.26 -43.56
CA TYR A 800 48.59 -0.22 -44.40
C TYR A 800 47.45 0.39 -45.21
N GLY A 801 47.31 1.71 -45.14
CA GLY A 801 46.33 2.50 -45.89
C GLY A 801 45.76 3.64 -45.08
#